data_AF-A0AAV8XRP4-F1
#
_entry.id   AF-A0AAV8XRP4-F1
#
_cell.length_a   1.000
_cell.length_b   1.000
_cell.length_c   1.000
_cell.angle_alpha   90.00
_cell.angle_beta   90.00
_cell.angle_gamma   90.00
#
_symmetry.space_group_name_H-M   'P 1'
#
loop_
_entity.id
_entity.type
_entity.pdbx_description
1 polymer ?
#
loop_
_entity_poly.entity_id
_entity_poly.type
_entity_poly.pdbx_seq_one_letter_code
_entity_poly.pdbx_strand_id
1 'polypeptide(L)'
;QKINFIRTVQLNYDKLKNKDIVNILWREILKDERYDSYLDQLIEYSFHYPVDTEAYLEDLHLKFDDLNKEELRTIDGHLKAYLITFLYYCTKCDDYRVSLKTTVMASSLYLKLVLLPGIGKIFYERNMYKVQLITCIHVIKDNSIPGSSKIFLLKLIKKFCMQQNLEPFLLKGTANTFAGVIMIMCSESIDDIRNVPPVPLYAINSLRDIVLNEDDGAKLKCVLESLFRCLRKCVTGNVPNRRAAVDIVVVIIRDVLQQELDEDKFQYLLDGFCATWGQEDFDCYEDAVVIMNLLKNQYYKELVRRMVVYTQSKNHKRYLINIMHLLKEIVKNLPSFSLSKVEVLYSCAVRNVLYQFVSNDKNIADKAIDVITQMCMLKDNSLLSIMFNHFQCTGKFINISAEALFLAFIEIADEKWGISPRNHNLLIIFSKFLSHTRNVNIELIQNTLKAICKDGTPSSLKPTLPILHELFCIMALKEEVPVAQAHIFQSMDQDVSDAITNLDFRETGSAVLLCCLLEHCAYSEIKALAIYIIDNFAETLIMDGLFQQSFPVPSVKPAYDLFQTIRRILKLPKDEEKLNHLLNVTSERAYRRLHLRETGDNSVFMYLNEVCLLLRKLPSEGVLRLLESYMDNPNNISVLMAYMPDIYIQLLTLFTTLAMMNKRKAPLALKYLHENLNNEEKIVRVLAFKLLFSLCQEITHEYGLVIQYSFKEMVIADPC
;
A
#
# COMPACT_ATOMS: atom_id res chain seq x y z
N GLN A 1 38.49 -18.74 59.45
CA GLN A 1 37.97 -19.53 58.32
C GLN A 1 37.48 -18.56 57.25
N LYS A 2 37.94 -18.65 56.00
CA LYS A 2 37.44 -17.82 54.89
C LYS A 2 35.94 -18.09 54.77
N ILE A 3 35.09 -17.07 54.93
CA ILE A 3 33.63 -17.24 54.84
C ILE A 3 33.31 -17.67 53.39
N ASN A 4 32.87 -18.91 53.18
CA ASN A 4 32.54 -19.42 51.86
C ASN A 4 31.15 -18.94 51.38
N PHE A 5 30.80 -19.25 50.13
CA PHE A 5 29.53 -18.81 49.52
C PHE A 5 28.30 -19.18 50.35
N ILE A 6 28.16 -20.45 50.73
CA ILE A 6 27.02 -20.95 51.51
C ILE A 6 26.93 -20.26 52.87
N ARG A 7 28.06 -20.11 53.58
CA ARG A 7 28.08 -19.41 54.87
C ARG A 7 27.70 -17.94 54.73
N THR A 8 28.03 -17.30 53.62
CA THR A 8 27.67 -15.91 53.34
C THR A 8 26.17 -15.74 53.14
N VAL A 9 25.52 -16.66 52.42
CA VAL A 9 24.06 -16.71 52.27
C VAL A 9 23.40 -16.98 53.63
N GLN A 10 23.90 -17.96 54.40
CA GLN A 10 23.40 -18.29 55.73
C GLN A 10 23.43 -17.09 56.68
N LEU A 11 24.53 -16.35 56.71
CA LEU A 11 24.69 -15.20 57.61
C LEU A 11 23.68 -14.08 57.32
N ASN A 12 23.18 -13.94 56.10
CA ASN A 12 22.11 -12.98 55.81
C ASN A 12 20.72 -13.57 56.01
N TYR A 13 20.53 -14.86 55.71
CA TYR A 13 19.29 -15.57 56.05
C TYR A 13 19.01 -15.53 57.57
N ASP A 14 20.02 -15.70 58.41
CA ASP A 14 19.87 -15.67 59.87
C ASP A 14 19.56 -14.27 60.44
N LYS A 15 19.75 -13.20 59.66
CA LYS A 15 19.32 -11.84 60.06
C LYS A 15 17.84 -11.59 59.84
N LEU A 16 17.13 -12.47 59.11
CA LEU A 16 15.69 -12.36 58.93
C LEU A 16 14.98 -12.59 60.26
N LYS A 17 14.23 -11.57 60.71
CA LYS A 17 13.41 -11.67 61.93
C LYS A 17 12.26 -12.65 61.75
N ASN A 18 11.64 -12.63 60.57
CA ASN A 18 10.57 -13.54 60.18
C ASN A 18 11.04 -14.40 59.01
N LYS A 19 11.37 -15.68 59.27
CA LYS A 19 11.83 -16.61 58.23
C LYS A 19 10.69 -17.15 57.35
N ASP A 20 9.44 -17.08 57.83
CA ASP A 20 8.28 -17.58 57.09
C ASP A 20 7.94 -16.74 55.86
N ILE A 21 8.34 -15.46 55.84
CA ILE A 21 8.18 -14.58 54.69
C ILE A 21 8.84 -15.15 53.43
N VAL A 22 10.00 -15.78 53.57
CA VAL A 22 10.71 -16.42 52.46
C VAL A 22 9.89 -17.57 51.88
N ASN A 23 9.22 -18.35 52.73
CA ASN A 23 8.37 -19.46 52.29
C ASN A 23 7.11 -18.97 51.56
N ILE A 24 6.55 -17.83 51.98
CA ILE A 24 5.38 -17.22 51.32
C ILE A 24 5.78 -16.74 49.93
N LEU A 25 6.82 -15.91 49.84
CA LEU A 25 7.32 -15.36 48.57
C LEU A 25 7.82 -16.46 47.63
N TRP A 26 8.44 -17.51 48.17
CA TRP A 26 8.83 -18.68 47.40
C TRP A 26 7.64 -19.39 46.76
N ARG A 27 6.53 -19.56 47.48
CA ARG A 27 5.29 -20.14 46.92
C ARG A 27 4.70 -19.28 45.82
N GLU A 28 4.79 -17.95 45.92
CA GLU A 28 4.35 -17.04 44.86
C GLU A 28 5.18 -17.22 43.58
N ILE A 29 6.51 -17.27 43.72
CA ILE A 29 7.43 -17.54 42.61
C ILE A 29 7.04 -18.85 41.92
N LEU A 30 6.65 -19.88 42.68
CA LEU A 30 6.20 -21.16 42.13
C LEU A 30 4.83 -21.08 41.43
N LYS A 31 3.88 -20.27 41.92
CA LYS A 31 2.49 -20.21 41.44
C LYS A 31 2.23 -19.26 40.26
N ASP A 32 3.13 -18.33 39.95
CA ASP A 32 2.93 -17.30 38.88
C ASP A 32 1.72 -16.36 39.16
N GLU A 33 1.35 -16.18 40.45
CA GLU A 33 0.26 -15.28 40.88
C GLU A 33 0.74 -13.81 40.89
N ARG A 34 -0.15 -12.85 40.55
CA ARG A 34 0.19 -11.41 40.53
C ARG A 34 0.28 -10.84 41.95
N TYR A 35 1.25 -9.95 42.16
CA TYR A 35 1.65 -9.31 43.42
C TYR A 35 0.59 -8.47 44.14
N ASP A 36 -0.52 -8.14 43.48
CA ASP A 36 -1.47 -7.14 43.97
C ASP A 36 -2.15 -7.51 45.29
N SER A 37 -1.98 -8.75 45.77
CA SER A 37 -2.59 -9.26 47.01
C SER A 37 -1.70 -9.18 48.28
N TYR A 38 -0.41 -8.84 48.19
CA TYR A 38 0.53 -8.94 49.33
C TYR A 38 1.59 -7.82 49.44
N LEU A 39 1.27 -6.59 49.02
CA LEU A 39 2.17 -5.43 49.05
C LEU A 39 2.87 -5.23 50.41
N ASP A 40 2.16 -5.45 51.52
CA ASP A 40 2.69 -5.31 52.89
C ASP A 40 3.81 -6.30 53.22
N GLN A 41 3.71 -7.54 52.73
CA GLN A 41 4.74 -8.58 52.94
C GLN A 41 5.98 -8.29 52.08
N LEU A 42 5.80 -7.65 50.93
CA LEU A 42 6.88 -7.24 50.05
C LEU A 42 7.67 -6.07 50.65
N ILE A 43 6.96 -5.11 51.27
CA ILE A 43 7.55 -4.04 52.06
C ILE A 43 8.34 -4.62 53.24
N GLU A 44 7.77 -5.56 53.99
CA GLU A 44 8.44 -6.24 55.11
C GLU A 44 9.72 -6.96 54.66
N TYR A 45 9.68 -7.72 53.57
CA TYR A 45 10.86 -8.38 53.02
C TYR A 45 11.94 -7.38 52.55
N SER A 46 11.53 -6.23 52.02
CA SER A 46 12.46 -5.22 51.52
C SER A 46 13.28 -4.52 52.62
N PHE A 47 12.83 -4.52 53.87
CA PHE A 47 13.63 -4.07 55.02
C PHE A 47 14.77 -5.03 55.36
N HIS A 48 14.78 -6.21 54.75
CA HIS A 48 15.79 -7.24 54.96
C HIS A 48 16.75 -7.42 53.78
N TYR A 49 16.69 -6.54 52.78
CA TYR A 49 17.77 -6.44 51.81
C TYR A 49 19.09 -6.13 52.53
N PRO A 50 20.22 -6.70 52.08
CA PRO A 50 21.53 -6.18 52.46
C PRO A 50 21.56 -4.67 52.19
N VAL A 51 21.98 -3.90 53.20
CA VAL A 51 22.04 -2.42 53.13
C VAL A 51 22.76 -1.93 51.87
N ASP A 52 23.81 -2.66 51.47
CA ASP A 52 24.45 -2.54 50.16
C ASP A 52 24.24 -3.84 49.38
N THR A 53 23.15 -3.89 48.61
CA THR A 53 22.76 -5.06 47.82
C THR A 53 23.75 -5.32 46.68
N GLU A 54 24.38 -4.27 46.14
CA GLU A 54 25.36 -4.37 45.06
C GLU A 54 26.66 -5.00 45.57
N ALA A 55 27.25 -4.46 46.65
CA ALA A 55 28.46 -5.02 47.26
C ALA A 55 28.24 -6.47 47.75
N TYR A 56 27.05 -6.77 48.26
CA TYR A 56 26.71 -8.13 48.64
C TYR A 56 26.70 -9.10 47.45
N LEU A 57 26.11 -8.70 46.32
CA LEU A 57 26.13 -9.52 45.10
C LEU A 57 27.54 -9.63 44.51
N GLU A 58 28.37 -8.60 44.60
CA GLU A 58 29.79 -8.66 44.21
C GLU A 58 30.55 -9.71 45.02
N ASP A 59 30.39 -9.69 46.34
CA ASP A 59 30.97 -10.69 47.26
C ASP A 59 30.44 -12.11 46.98
N LEU A 60 29.14 -12.26 46.71
CA LEU A 60 28.56 -13.55 46.33
C LEU A 60 29.13 -14.07 45.00
N HIS A 61 29.36 -13.22 43.99
CA HIS A 61 29.99 -13.64 42.74
C HIS A 61 31.42 -14.10 42.94
N LEU A 62 32.22 -13.33 43.66
CA LEU A 62 33.63 -13.67 43.98
C LEU A 62 33.70 -15.01 44.72
N LYS A 63 32.88 -15.17 45.76
CA LYS A 63 32.82 -16.42 46.54
C LYS A 63 32.23 -17.57 45.76
N PHE A 64 31.29 -17.32 44.86
CA PHE A 64 30.78 -18.35 43.96
C PHE A 64 31.91 -18.85 43.08
N ASP A 65 32.69 -17.97 42.44
CA ASP A 65 33.77 -18.36 41.52
C ASP A 65 34.87 -19.16 42.25
N ASP A 66 35.17 -18.85 43.52
CA ASP A 66 36.11 -19.59 44.40
C ASP A 66 35.54 -20.92 44.97
N LEU A 67 34.23 -21.16 44.89
CA LEU A 67 33.56 -22.29 45.56
C LEU A 67 33.83 -23.62 44.86
N ASN A 68 34.14 -24.68 45.62
CA ASN A 68 33.99 -26.04 45.14
C ASN A 68 32.51 -26.33 44.87
N LYS A 69 32.12 -26.42 43.60
CA LYS A 69 30.70 -26.46 43.19
C LYS A 69 29.93 -27.61 43.82
N GLU A 70 30.59 -28.73 44.13
CA GLU A 70 29.96 -29.88 44.79
C GLU A 70 29.41 -29.57 46.18
N GLU A 71 29.94 -28.57 46.89
CA GLU A 71 29.40 -28.10 48.18
C GLU A 71 27.96 -27.58 48.06
N LEU A 72 27.54 -27.10 46.88
CA LEU A 72 26.17 -26.63 46.68
C LEU A 72 25.13 -27.75 46.75
N ARG A 73 25.51 -29.03 46.67
CA ARG A 73 24.57 -30.14 46.87
C ARG A 73 24.09 -30.25 48.31
N THR A 74 24.86 -29.71 49.27
CA THR A 74 24.52 -29.76 50.69
C THR A 74 23.80 -28.49 51.16
N ILE A 75 23.42 -27.58 50.25
CA ILE A 75 22.63 -26.41 50.62
C ILE A 75 21.25 -26.86 51.11
N ASP A 76 20.82 -26.37 52.26
CA ASP A 76 19.48 -26.71 52.76
C ASP A 76 18.38 -26.00 51.93
N GLY A 77 17.18 -26.55 51.99
CA GLY A 77 16.04 -26.05 51.21
C GLY A 77 15.62 -24.62 51.56
N HIS A 78 15.80 -24.19 52.82
CA HIS A 78 15.44 -22.84 53.26
C HIS A 78 16.43 -21.80 52.74
N LEU A 79 17.73 -22.10 52.77
CA LEU A 79 18.77 -21.26 52.17
C LEU A 79 18.65 -21.20 50.65
N LYS A 80 18.32 -22.31 49.99
CA LYS A 80 18.00 -22.30 48.55
C LYS A 80 16.84 -21.35 48.28
N ALA A 81 15.72 -21.51 48.99
CA ALA A 81 14.54 -20.67 48.81
C ALA A 81 14.88 -19.19 49.04
N TYR A 82 15.62 -18.87 50.11
CA TYR A 82 16.09 -17.51 50.38
C TYR A 82 16.95 -16.96 49.24
N LEU A 83 17.94 -17.71 48.76
CA LEU A 83 18.83 -17.28 47.69
C LEU A 83 18.05 -17.00 46.40
N ILE A 84 17.15 -17.91 45.98
CA ILE A 84 16.40 -17.71 44.74
C ILE A 84 15.38 -16.58 44.89
N THR A 85 14.70 -16.46 46.03
CA THR A 85 13.80 -15.34 46.31
C THR A 85 14.58 -14.01 46.27
N PHE A 86 15.72 -13.91 46.93
CA PHE A 86 16.59 -12.73 46.85
C PHE A 86 16.98 -12.36 45.41
N LEU A 87 17.44 -13.33 44.61
CA LEU A 87 17.81 -13.10 43.21
C LEU A 87 16.61 -12.71 42.34
N TYR A 88 15.46 -13.32 42.58
CA TYR A 88 14.21 -13.00 41.89
C TYR A 88 13.82 -11.54 42.15
N TYR A 89 13.89 -11.09 43.40
CA TYR A 89 13.57 -9.72 43.78
C TYR A 89 14.53 -8.70 43.16
N CYS A 90 15.82 -9.01 43.15
CA CYS A 90 16.82 -8.20 42.47
C CYS A 90 16.63 -8.16 40.93
N THR A 91 15.84 -9.07 40.34
CA THR A 91 15.65 -9.14 38.88
C THR A 91 14.27 -8.70 38.39
N LYS A 92 13.24 -8.76 39.22
CA LYS A 92 11.85 -8.46 38.86
C LYS A 92 11.33 -7.11 39.38
N CYS A 93 11.83 -6.59 40.50
CA CYS A 93 11.23 -5.41 41.12
C CYS A 93 11.67 -4.10 40.44
N ASP A 94 10.69 -3.26 40.10
CA ASP A 94 10.87 -1.81 39.84
C ASP A 94 11.17 -1.03 41.14
N ASP A 95 11.92 -1.65 42.06
CA ASP A 95 12.33 -1.01 43.31
C ASP A 95 13.48 -0.06 42.99
N TYR A 96 13.26 1.24 43.25
CA TYR A 96 14.25 2.30 43.04
C TYR A 96 15.57 2.06 43.79
N ARG A 97 15.60 1.14 44.76
CA ARG A 97 16.81 0.74 45.51
C ARG A 97 17.70 -0.26 44.77
N VAL A 98 17.19 -0.96 43.75
CA VAL A 98 17.97 -1.95 42.99
C VAL A 98 18.50 -1.30 41.72
N SER A 99 19.82 -1.12 41.65
CA SER A 99 20.47 -0.59 40.45
C SER A 99 20.38 -1.60 39.30
N LEU A 100 20.36 -1.12 38.04
CA LEU A 100 20.37 -2.01 36.89
C LEU A 100 21.65 -2.88 36.83
N LYS A 101 22.77 -2.38 37.35
CA LYS A 101 24.00 -3.17 37.56
C LYS A 101 23.73 -4.34 38.50
N THR A 102 23.07 -4.10 39.64
CA THR A 102 22.64 -5.14 40.59
C THR A 102 21.75 -6.18 39.92
N THR A 103 20.80 -5.75 39.10
CA THR A 103 19.92 -6.62 38.31
C THR A 103 20.70 -7.56 37.38
N VAL A 104 21.68 -7.03 36.64
CA VAL A 104 22.56 -7.82 35.77
C VAL A 104 23.37 -8.85 36.58
N MET A 105 23.88 -8.46 37.74
CA MET A 105 24.64 -9.34 38.61
C MET A 105 23.77 -10.47 39.20
N ALA A 106 22.58 -10.15 39.68
CA ALA A 106 21.64 -11.15 40.18
C ALA A 106 21.24 -12.14 39.09
N SER A 107 20.93 -11.64 37.89
CA SER A 107 20.60 -12.47 36.73
C SER A 107 21.74 -13.41 36.34
N SER A 108 22.96 -12.86 36.27
CA SER A 108 24.19 -13.61 36.03
C SER A 108 24.39 -14.73 37.06
N LEU A 109 24.22 -14.45 38.35
CA LEU A 109 24.42 -15.43 39.42
C LEU A 109 23.41 -16.57 39.33
N TYR A 110 22.13 -16.26 39.13
CA TYR A 110 21.11 -17.27 38.93
C TYR A 110 21.42 -18.16 37.73
N LEU A 111 21.75 -17.58 36.58
CA LEU A 111 22.08 -18.33 35.37
C LEU A 111 23.34 -19.19 35.56
N LYS A 112 24.38 -18.67 36.23
CA LYS A 112 25.57 -19.45 36.62
C LYS A 112 25.21 -20.66 37.49
N LEU A 113 24.30 -20.51 38.46
CA LEU A 113 23.86 -21.59 39.34
C LEU A 113 23.15 -22.71 38.57
N VAL A 114 22.18 -22.36 37.72
CA VAL A 114 21.40 -23.36 36.95
C VAL A 114 22.22 -24.06 35.85
N LEU A 115 23.35 -23.47 35.46
CA LEU A 115 24.29 -24.03 34.48
C LEU A 115 25.30 -25.02 35.07
N LEU A 116 25.29 -25.25 36.38
CA LEU A 116 26.21 -26.20 37.00
C LEU A 116 25.83 -27.65 36.64
N PRO A 117 26.75 -28.47 36.11
CA PRO A 117 26.48 -29.87 35.79
C PRO A 117 26.02 -30.66 37.01
N GLY A 118 24.91 -31.40 36.91
CA GLY A 118 24.35 -32.23 37.99
C GLY A 118 23.71 -31.47 39.16
N ILE A 119 24.12 -30.23 39.39
CA ILE A 119 23.70 -29.40 40.54
C ILE A 119 22.65 -28.37 40.14
N GLY A 120 22.73 -27.83 38.92
CA GLY A 120 21.86 -26.73 38.47
C GLY A 120 20.37 -27.05 38.52
N LYS A 121 19.98 -28.33 38.38
CA LYS A 121 18.60 -28.81 38.57
C LYS A 121 18.04 -28.51 39.96
N ILE A 122 18.90 -28.40 40.98
CA ILE A 122 18.51 -28.05 42.35
C ILE A 122 18.02 -26.61 42.40
N PHE A 123 18.61 -25.70 41.62
CA PHE A 123 18.31 -24.26 41.67
C PHE A 123 17.32 -23.80 40.61
N TYR A 124 17.12 -24.61 39.57
CA TYR A 124 16.27 -24.26 38.45
C TYR A 124 14.80 -24.17 38.85
N GLU A 125 14.18 -23.02 38.60
CA GLU A 125 12.74 -22.84 38.66
C GLU A 125 12.23 -22.22 37.36
N ARG A 126 11.15 -22.77 36.82
CA ARG A 126 10.55 -22.35 35.54
C ARG A 126 10.23 -20.87 35.51
N ASN A 127 9.57 -20.35 36.53
CA ASN A 127 9.13 -18.95 36.57
C ASN A 127 10.31 -18.00 36.79
N MET A 128 11.32 -18.41 37.56
CA MET A 128 12.55 -17.63 37.70
C MET A 128 13.31 -17.52 36.36
N TYR A 129 13.34 -18.59 35.56
CA TYR A 129 13.89 -18.52 34.21
C TYR A 129 13.08 -17.60 33.29
N LYS A 130 11.74 -17.60 33.34
CA LYS A 130 10.92 -16.61 32.62
C LYS A 130 11.29 -15.18 33.01
N VAL A 131 11.50 -14.91 34.30
CA VAL A 131 11.95 -13.58 34.78
C VAL A 131 13.28 -13.21 34.14
N GLN A 132 14.25 -14.13 34.07
CA GLN A 132 15.54 -13.82 33.43
C GLN A 132 15.41 -13.44 31.96
N LEU A 133 14.49 -14.08 31.23
CA LEU A 133 14.22 -13.75 29.83
C LEU A 133 13.64 -12.34 29.67
N ILE A 134 12.77 -11.91 30.59
CA ILE A 134 12.19 -10.56 30.64
C ILE A 134 13.25 -9.54 31.05
N THR A 135 13.99 -9.81 32.13
CA THR A 135 15.10 -8.98 32.62
C THR A 135 16.13 -8.74 31.54
N CYS A 136 16.46 -9.76 30.74
CA CYS A 136 17.37 -9.62 29.61
C CYS A 136 16.88 -8.56 28.61
N ILE A 137 15.60 -8.59 28.21
CA ILE A 137 15.04 -7.56 27.31
C ILE A 137 15.11 -6.16 27.93
N HIS A 138 14.85 -6.03 29.24
CA HIS A 138 14.95 -4.75 29.94
C HIS A 138 16.39 -4.21 29.95
N VAL A 139 17.36 -5.05 30.31
CA VAL A 139 18.80 -4.71 30.29
C VAL A 139 19.28 -4.32 28.90
N ILE A 140 18.76 -4.94 27.85
CA ILE A 140 19.15 -4.65 26.46
C ILE A 140 18.74 -3.24 26.04
N LYS A 141 17.57 -2.76 26.49
CA LYS A 141 17.05 -1.41 26.18
C LYS A 141 17.87 -0.28 26.81
N ASP A 142 18.58 -0.55 27.90
CA ASP A 142 19.32 0.47 28.63
C ASP A 142 20.73 0.68 28.04
N ASN A 143 21.05 1.91 27.67
CA ASN A 143 22.34 2.27 27.07
C ASN A 143 23.48 2.41 28.09
N SER A 144 23.18 2.50 29.40
CA SER A 144 24.19 2.57 30.47
C SER A 144 24.91 1.24 30.69
N ILE A 145 24.31 0.12 30.29
CA ILE A 145 24.91 -1.21 30.44
C ILE A 145 25.86 -1.49 29.27
N PRO A 146 27.14 -1.83 29.55
CA PRO A 146 28.11 -2.15 28.50
C PRO A 146 27.67 -3.33 27.62
N GLY A 147 27.97 -3.25 26.32
CA GLY A 147 27.67 -4.33 25.37
C GLY A 147 28.29 -5.69 25.74
N SER A 148 29.45 -5.69 26.42
CA SER A 148 30.08 -6.90 26.95
C SER A 148 29.22 -7.60 28.00
N SER A 149 28.60 -6.84 28.91
CA SER A 149 27.68 -7.37 29.93
C SER A 149 26.40 -7.92 29.30
N LYS A 150 25.86 -7.22 28.29
CA LYS A 150 24.71 -7.70 27.49
C LYS A 150 25.01 -9.05 26.82
N ILE A 151 26.16 -9.15 26.14
CA ILE A 151 26.61 -10.40 25.50
C ILE A 151 26.85 -11.50 26.54
N PHE A 152 27.39 -11.17 27.72
CA PHE A 152 27.63 -12.14 28.76
C PHE A 152 26.33 -12.78 29.27
N LEU A 153 25.28 -12.00 29.52
CA LEU A 153 23.95 -12.55 29.87
C LEU A 153 23.38 -13.43 28.75
N LEU A 154 23.44 -12.97 27.50
CA LEU A 154 22.99 -13.75 26.34
C LEU A 154 23.75 -15.07 26.19
N LYS A 155 25.06 -15.08 26.46
CA LYS A 155 25.88 -16.31 26.49
C LYS A 155 25.36 -17.32 27.52
N LEU A 156 25.01 -16.86 28.72
CA LEU A 156 24.49 -17.74 29.76
C LEU A 156 23.11 -18.31 29.39
N ILE A 157 22.20 -17.47 28.86
CA ILE A 157 20.88 -17.90 28.38
C ILE A 157 21.02 -18.93 27.25
N LYS A 158 21.87 -18.64 26.25
CA LYS A 158 22.16 -19.58 25.16
C LYS A 158 22.66 -20.91 25.71
N LYS A 159 23.69 -20.87 26.56
CA LYS A 159 24.29 -22.08 27.13
C LYS A 159 23.24 -22.92 27.88
N PHE A 160 22.33 -22.27 28.61
CA PHE A 160 21.28 -22.95 29.35
C PHE A 160 20.30 -23.65 28.40
N CYS A 161 19.85 -22.93 27.37
CA CYS A 161 18.99 -23.46 26.32
C CYS A 161 19.61 -24.66 25.58
N MET A 162 20.91 -24.60 25.26
CA MET A 162 21.60 -25.66 24.53
C MET A 162 21.92 -26.89 25.38
N GLN A 163 22.02 -26.74 26.71
CA GLN A 163 22.34 -27.84 27.62
C GLN A 163 21.11 -28.54 28.20
N GLN A 164 19.95 -27.88 28.16
CA GLN A 164 18.71 -28.41 28.75
C GLN A 164 17.69 -28.72 27.67
N ASN A 165 16.98 -29.84 27.81
CA ASN A 165 15.83 -30.14 26.96
C ASN A 165 14.62 -29.29 27.43
N LEU A 166 14.55 -28.05 26.95
CA LEU A 166 13.48 -27.11 27.34
C LEU A 166 12.12 -27.53 26.78
N GLU A 167 11.07 -27.29 27.57
CA GLU A 167 9.69 -27.36 27.08
C GLU A 167 9.47 -26.34 25.95
N PRO A 168 8.60 -26.64 24.95
CA PRO A 168 8.38 -25.76 23.80
C PRO A 168 8.07 -24.30 24.16
N PHE A 169 7.30 -24.08 25.24
CA PHE A 169 6.98 -22.73 25.71
C PHE A 169 8.21 -21.95 26.18
N LEU A 170 9.13 -22.58 26.90
CA LEU A 170 10.34 -21.92 27.41
C LEU A 170 11.40 -21.73 26.31
N LEU A 171 11.47 -22.67 25.38
CA LEU A 171 12.29 -22.53 24.19
C LEU A 171 11.80 -21.35 23.33
N LYS A 172 10.48 -21.25 23.09
CA LYS A 172 9.87 -20.09 22.43
C LYS A 172 10.15 -18.80 23.18
N GLY A 173 10.05 -18.80 24.52
CA GLY A 173 10.43 -17.65 25.35
C GLY A 173 11.89 -17.23 25.16
N THR A 174 12.80 -18.20 25.06
CA THR A 174 14.23 -17.96 24.83
C THR A 174 14.49 -17.39 23.44
N ALA A 175 13.89 -17.99 22.40
CA ALA A 175 13.97 -17.49 21.03
C ALA A 175 13.37 -16.08 20.90
N ASN A 176 12.26 -15.83 21.60
CA ASN A 176 11.63 -14.52 21.72
C ASN A 176 12.56 -13.47 22.33
N THR A 177 13.37 -13.83 23.31
CA THR A 177 14.37 -12.92 23.89
C THR A 177 15.44 -12.56 22.87
N PHE A 178 16.02 -13.55 22.17
CA PHE A 178 17.01 -13.26 21.13
C PHE A 178 16.44 -12.44 19.96
N ALA A 179 15.25 -12.78 19.47
CA ALA A 179 14.56 -12.00 18.44
C ALA A 179 14.26 -10.56 18.93
N GLY A 180 13.85 -10.41 20.20
CA GLY A 180 13.66 -9.10 20.81
C GLY A 180 14.93 -8.27 20.87
N VAL A 181 16.09 -8.88 21.19
CA VAL A 181 17.39 -8.18 21.17
C VAL A 181 17.70 -7.64 19.78
N ILE A 182 17.51 -8.47 18.75
CA ILE A 182 17.74 -8.09 17.35
C ILE A 182 16.87 -6.88 16.99
N MET A 183 15.56 -6.97 17.25
CA MET A 183 14.60 -5.93 16.88
C MET A 183 14.77 -4.62 17.67
N ILE A 184 15.17 -4.69 18.94
CA ILE A 184 15.35 -3.50 19.79
C ILE A 184 16.63 -2.75 19.44
N MET A 185 17.72 -3.47 19.15
CA MET A 185 19.04 -2.87 18.99
C MET A 185 19.39 -2.53 17.54
N CYS A 186 18.61 -2.99 16.55
CA CYS A 186 18.71 -2.57 15.15
C CYS A 186 17.72 -1.42 14.88
N SER A 187 18.15 -0.18 15.13
CA SER A 187 17.34 1.02 14.91
C SER A 187 17.36 1.55 13.47
N GLU A 188 18.36 1.15 12.69
CA GLU A 188 18.56 1.55 11.30
C GLU A 188 18.42 0.33 10.37
N SER A 189 18.07 0.59 9.12
CA SER A 189 18.01 -0.44 8.09
C SER A 189 19.42 -0.98 7.84
N ILE A 190 19.55 -2.31 7.85
CA ILE A 190 20.83 -2.99 7.65
C ILE A 190 20.66 -3.91 6.45
N ASP A 191 21.47 -3.69 5.42
CA ASP A 191 21.38 -4.46 4.17
C ASP A 191 22.25 -5.73 4.15
N ASP A 192 23.22 -5.86 5.07
CA ASP A 192 24.21 -6.94 5.09
C ASP A 192 24.54 -7.37 6.54
N ILE A 193 24.61 -8.68 6.77
CA ILE A 193 24.91 -9.25 8.09
C ILE A 193 26.25 -8.76 8.68
N ARG A 194 27.23 -8.39 7.85
CA ARG A 194 28.54 -7.88 8.26
C ARG A 194 28.47 -6.52 8.95
N ASN A 195 27.41 -5.77 8.70
CA ASN A 195 27.18 -4.44 9.28
C ASN A 195 26.37 -4.50 10.58
N VAL A 196 25.98 -5.71 11.02
CA VAL A 196 25.17 -5.88 12.22
C VAL A 196 26.01 -5.63 13.48
N PRO A 197 25.54 -4.80 14.43
CA PRO A 197 26.27 -4.54 15.66
C PRO A 197 26.54 -5.82 16.48
N PRO A 198 27.60 -5.85 17.33
CA PRO A 198 28.04 -7.08 18.00
C PRO A 198 26.98 -7.80 18.86
N VAL A 199 26.10 -7.05 19.54
CA VAL A 199 25.08 -7.63 20.42
C VAL A 199 23.94 -8.30 19.62
N PRO A 200 23.27 -7.62 18.65
CA PRO A 200 22.36 -8.28 17.70
C PRO A 200 23.00 -9.44 16.95
N LEU A 201 24.25 -9.28 16.48
CA LEU A 201 24.94 -10.34 15.74
C LEU A 201 25.13 -11.60 16.61
N TYR A 202 25.45 -11.43 17.90
CA TYR A 202 25.49 -12.54 18.84
C TYR A 202 24.12 -13.22 18.99
N ALA A 203 23.04 -12.44 19.04
CA ALA A 203 21.67 -12.97 19.14
C ALA A 203 21.26 -13.74 17.87
N ILE A 204 21.60 -13.23 16.68
CA ILE A 204 21.39 -13.92 15.39
C ILE A 204 22.09 -15.27 15.39
N ASN A 205 23.40 -15.28 15.71
CA ASN A 205 24.19 -16.51 15.78
C ASN A 205 23.66 -17.48 16.85
N SER A 206 23.05 -16.97 17.92
CA SER A 206 22.44 -17.80 18.95
C SER A 206 21.14 -18.47 18.46
N LEU A 207 20.28 -17.73 17.77
CA LEU A 207 19.08 -18.30 17.14
C LEU A 207 19.44 -19.32 16.08
N ARG A 208 20.41 -19.00 15.22
CA ARG A 208 20.97 -19.92 14.23
C ARG A 208 21.39 -21.24 14.88
N ASP A 209 22.22 -21.19 15.92
CA ASP A 209 22.71 -22.40 16.58
C ASP A 209 21.56 -23.19 17.24
N ILE A 210 20.54 -22.53 17.80
CA ILE A 210 19.36 -23.22 18.35
C ILE A 210 18.60 -23.96 17.23
N VAL A 211 18.38 -23.30 16.08
CA VAL A 211 17.67 -23.89 14.93
C VAL A 211 18.43 -25.07 14.33
N LEU A 212 19.76 -24.96 14.22
CA LEU A 212 20.57 -26.03 13.63
C LEU A 212 20.60 -27.29 14.51
N ASN A 213 20.58 -27.14 15.84
CA ASN A 213 20.70 -28.25 16.79
C ASN A 213 19.35 -28.81 17.29
N GLU A 214 18.22 -28.20 16.94
CA GLU A 214 16.90 -28.73 17.28
C GLU A 214 16.37 -29.60 16.14
N ASP A 215 15.86 -30.77 16.50
CA ASP A 215 15.35 -31.78 15.56
C ASP A 215 13.83 -32.00 15.71
N ASP A 216 13.23 -31.56 16.83
CA ASP A 216 11.78 -31.58 17.01
C ASP A 216 11.13 -30.45 16.18
N GLY A 217 10.39 -30.84 15.14
CA GLY A 217 9.69 -29.91 14.24
C GLY A 217 8.71 -28.97 14.95
N ALA A 218 8.04 -29.41 16.02
CA ALA A 218 7.12 -28.55 16.76
C ALA A 218 7.88 -27.45 17.54
N LYS A 219 9.06 -27.78 18.07
CA LYS A 219 9.96 -26.83 18.71
C LYS A 219 10.63 -25.90 17.70
N LEU A 220 11.11 -26.41 16.58
CA LEU A 220 11.68 -25.61 15.49
C LEU A 220 10.69 -24.55 15.01
N LYS A 221 9.45 -24.95 14.74
CA LYS A 221 8.37 -24.03 14.41
C LYS A 221 8.21 -22.92 15.45
N CYS A 222 8.23 -23.27 16.74
CA CYS A 222 8.09 -22.30 17.82
C CYS A 222 9.26 -21.29 17.88
N VAL A 223 10.50 -21.75 17.62
CA VAL A 223 11.70 -20.90 17.56
C VAL A 223 11.65 -19.97 16.34
N LEU A 224 11.29 -20.50 15.18
CA LEU A 224 11.29 -19.75 13.93
C LEU A 224 10.15 -18.73 13.85
N GLU A 225 9.00 -19.02 14.48
CA GLU A 225 7.91 -18.04 14.65
C GLU A 225 8.39 -16.75 15.35
N SER A 226 9.37 -16.84 16.25
CA SER A 226 9.89 -15.69 17.01
C SER A 226 10.48 -14.59 16.12
N LEU A 227 10.98 -14.93 14.92
CA LEU A 227 11.53 -13.97 13.96
C LEU A 227 10.46 -13.03 13.39
N PHE A 228 9.22 -13.50 13.28
CA PHE A 228 8.12 -12.76 12.63
C PHE A 228 7.31 -11.90 13.59
N ARG A 229 7.75 -11.78 14.85
CA ARG A 229 7.03 -11.02 15.89
C ARG A 229 6.97 -9.52 15.62
N CYS A 230 7.89 -8.97 14.82
CA CYS A 230 7.83 -7.57 14.39
C CYS A 230 6.58 -7.25 13.54
N LEU A 231 5.88 -8.27 13.03
CA LEU A 231 4.66 -8.11 12.24
C LEU A 231 3.38 -8.00 13.10
N ARG A 232 3.52 -8.03 14.43
CA ARG A 232 2.41 -8.02 15.39
C ARG A 232 2.34 -6.71 16.16
N LYS A 233 1.15 -6.11 16.23
CA LYS A 233 0.88 -4.81 16.87
C LYS A 233 1.27 -4.75 18.35
N CYS A 234 1.05 -5.82 19.13
CA CYS A 234 1.40 -5.79 20.56
C CYS A 234 2.91 -5.74 20.81
N VAL A 235 3.72 -6.08 19.80
CA VAL A 235 5.19 -6.11 19.88
C VAL A 235 5.81 -4.83 19.32
N THR A 236 5.22 -4.25 18.27
CA THR A 236 5.75 -3.04 17.60
C THR A 236 5.87 -1.84 18.52
N GLY A 237 5.02 -1.70 19.55
CA GLY A 237 5.15 -0.64 20.56
C GLY A 237 6.47 -0.67 21.36
N ASN A 238 7.19 -1.80 21.35
CA ASN A 238 8.48 -1.96 22.01
C ASN A 238 9.68 -1.94 21.04
N VAL A 239 9.43 -1.83 19.74
CA VAL A 239 10.46 -1.85 18.69
C VAL A 239 10.71 -0.40 18.24
N PRO A 240 11.93 0.14 18.38
CA PRO A 240 12.21 1.55 18.05
C PRO A 240 11.91 1.90 16.59
N ASN A 241 12.23 0.99 15.67
CA ASN A 241 11.98 1.16 14.25
C ASN A 241 11.51 -0.18 13.64
N ARG A 242 10.22 -0.27 13.31
CA ARG A 242 9.63 -1.48 12.75
C ARG A 242 10.27 -1.86 11.41
N ARG A 243 10.55 -0.88 10.55
CA ARG A 243 11.08 -1.17 9.21
C ARG A 243 12.48 -1.76 9.29
N ALA A 244 13.34 -1.17 10.12
CA ALA A 244 14.66 -1.73 10.43
C ALA A 244 14.57 -3.17 10.99
N ALA A 245 13.59 -3.44 11.84
CA ALA A 245 13.34 -4.78 12.37
C ALA A 245 12.90 -5.79 11.30
N VAL A 246 12.17 -5.36 10.27
CA VAL A 246 11.80 -6.20 9.12
C VAL A 246 13.01 -6.42 8.21
N ASP A 247 13.80 -5.37 7.95
CA ASP A 247 14.99 -5.44 7.11
C ASP A 247 16.03 -6.39 7.70
N ILE A 248 16.25 -6.38 9.03
CA ILE A 248 17.16 -7.33 9.67
C ILE A 248 16.61 -8.77 9.64
N VAL A 249 15.30 -8.98 9.73
CA VAL A 249 14.69 -10.32 9.54
C VAL A 249 14.91 -10.81 8.10
N VAL A 250 14.79 -9.92 7.12
CA VAL A 250 15.13 -10.21 5.71
C VAL A 250 16.58 -10.64 5.57
N VAL A 251 17.53 -9.90 6.18
CA VAL A 251 18.96 -10.25 6.19
C VAL A 251 19.18 -11.63 6.84
N ILE A 252 18.56 -11.92 7.99
CA ILE A 252 18.71 -13.22 8.66
C ILE A 252 18.20 -14.37 7.76
N ILE A 253 17.04 -14.20 7.12
CA ILE A 253 16.48 -15.24 6.25
C ILE A 253 17.39 -15.46 5.04
N ARG A 254 17.83 -14.38 4.39
CA ARG A 254 18.65 -14.42 3.16
C ARG A 254 20.05 -14.95 3.40
N ASP A 255 20.74 -14.39 4.39
CA ASP A 255 22.18 -14.56 4.58
C ASP A 255 22.52 -15.71 5.52
N VAL A 256 21.56 -16.16 6.35
CA VAL A 256 21.78 -17.25 7.30
C VAL A 256 20.88 -18.44 6.97
N LEU A 257 19.55 -18.28 7.10
CA LEU A 257 18.65 -19.44 7.09
C LEU A 257 18.54 -20.11 5.71
N GLN A 258 18.48 -19.34 4.61
CA GLN A 258 18.41 -19.91 3.26
C GLN A 258 19.73 -20.56 2.80
N GLN A 259 20.85 -20.25 3.44
CA GLN A 259 22.16 -20.83 3.11
C GLN A 259 22.42 -22.12 3.88
N GLU A 260 21.89 -22.23 5.10
CA GLU A 260 22.28 -23.30 6.03
C GLU A 260 21.18 -24.31 6.34
N LEU A 261 19.89 -23.95 6.20
CA LEU A 261 18.80 -24.89 6.44
C LEU A 261 18.58 -25.78 5.20
N ASP A 262 18.42 -27.07 5.44
CA ASP A 262 17.89 -28.00 4.45
C ASP A 262 16.41 -27.69 4.14
N GLU A 263 15.87 -28.31 3.09
CA GLU A 263 14.51 -28.04 2.63
C GLU A 263 13.44 -28.41 3.67
N ASP A 264 13.69 -29.46 4.48
CA ASP A 264 12.77 -29.94 5.52
C ASP A 264 12.71 -28.96 6.69
N LYS A 265 13.85 -28.51 7.22
CA LYS A 265 13.90 -27.50 8.28
C LYS A 265 13.36 -26.16 7.81
N PHE A 266 13.52 -25.82 6.53
CA PHE A 266 12.92 -24.60 5.97
C PHE A 266 11.39 -24.63 5.96
N GLN A 267 10.74 -25.81 5.88
CA GLN A 267 9.28 -25.90 6.02
C GLN A 267 8.81 -25.41 7.40
N TYR A 268 9.57 -25.65 8.47
CA TYR A 268 9.22 -25.15 9.80
C TYR A 268 9.34 -23.62 9.91
N LEU A 269 10.20 -22.98 9.11
CA LEU A 269 10.23 -21.52 8.97
C LEU A 269 8.92 -21.02 8.37
N LEU A 270 8.46 -21.66 7.29
CA LEU A 270 7.17 -21.35 6.66
C LEU A 270 6.00 -21.60 7.62
N ASP A 271 6.05 -22.68 8.42
CA ASP A 271 5.03 -22.98 9.44
C ASP A 271 5.00 -21.91 10.54
N GLY A 272 6.17 -21.46 11.01
CA GLY A 272 6.29 -20.37 11.97
C GLY A 272 5.78 -19.06 11.39
N PHE A 273 6.08 -18.77 10.13
CA PHE A 273 5.58 -17.57 9.46
C PHE A 273 4.05 -17.59 9.33
N CYS A 274 3.49 -18.71 8.85
CA CYS A 274 2.05 -18.90 8.78
C CYS A 274 1.38 -18.83 10.17
N ALA A 275 2.02 -19.33 11.23
CA ALA A 275 1.46 -19.25 12.59
C ALA A 275 1.24 -17.80 13.04
N THR A 276 2.11 -16.88 12.63
CA THR A 276 1.97 -15.44 12.88
C THR A 276 0.72 -14.86 12.20
N TRP A 277 0.38 -15.32 11.00
CA TRP A 277 -0.84 -14.86 10.29
C TRP A 277 -2.14 -15.24 11.00
N GLY A 278 -2.10 -16.18 11.94
CA GLY A 278 -3.27 -16.60 12.72
C GLY A 278 -3.46 -15.84 14.03
N GLN A 279 -2.60 -14.85 14.32
CA GLN A 279 -2.69 -14.02 15.51
C GLN A 279 -3.64 -12.84 15.25
N GLU A 280 -4.46 -12.48 16.24
CA GLU A 280 -5.44 -11.39 16.14
C GLU A 280 -4.79 -10.01 16.00
N ASP A 281 -3.56 -9.85 16.49
CA ASP A 281 -2.79 -8.61 16.46
C ASP A 281 -1.82 -8.53 15.28
N PHE A 282 -1.93 -9.41 14.28
CA PHE A 282 -1.19 -9.32 13.03
C PHE A 282 -1.81 -8.27 12.11
N ASP A 283 -1.09 -7.18 11.84
CA ASP A 283 -1.59 -6.05 11.06
C ASP A 283 -0.59 -5.48 10.04
N CYS A 284 0.65 -5.97 10.04
CA CYS A 284 1.73 -5.48 9.19
C CYS A 284 1.84 -6.29 7.87
N TYR A 285 0.78 -6.25 7.07
CA TYR A 285 0.66 -7.07 5.85
C TYR A 285 1.70 -6.73 4.77
N GLU A 286 2.00 -5.45 4.57
CA GLU A 286 2.99 -4.99 3.58
C GLU A 286 4.38 -5.54 3.90
N ASP A 287 4.82 -5.40 5.15
CA ASP A 287 6.10 -5.91 5.63
C ASP A 287 6.17 -7.46 5.55
N ALA A 288 5.04 -8.14 5.78
CA ALA A 288 4.95 -9.59 5.56
C ALA A 288 5.18 -9.97 4.09
N VAL A 289 4.64 -9.20 3.14
CA VAL A 289 4.85 -9.44 1.71
C VAL A 289 6.29 -9.16 1.28
N VAL A 290 6.97 -8.18 1.88
CA VAL A 290 8.42 -7.96 1.68
C VAL A 290 9.21 -9.23 2.03
N ILE A 291 8.92 -9.84 3.19
CA ILE A 291 9.53 -11.10 3.61
C ILE A 291 9.17 -12.23 2.65
N MET A 292 7.92 -12.31 2.18
CA MET A 292 7.51 -13.32 1.19
C MET A 292 8.32 -13.18 -0.09
N ASN A 293 8.46 -11.97 -0.64
CA ASN A 293 9.11 -11.71 -1.93
C ASN A 293 10.62 -12.03 -1.93
N LEU A 294 11.26 -12.13 -0.75
CA LEU A 294 12.63 -12.61 -0.59
C LEU A 294 12.77 -14.12 -0.86
N LEU A 295 11.71 -14.89 -0.66
CA LEU A 295 11.77 -16.34 -0.69
C LEU A 295 12.04 -16.87 -2.10
N LYS A 296 12.83 -17.95 -2.18
CA LYS A 296 12.95 -18.74 -3.42
C LYS A 296 11.57 -19.12 -3.93
N ASN A 297 11.41 -19.17 -5.25
CA ASN A 297 10.12 -19.42 -5.92
C ASN A 297 9.34 -20.61 -5.32
N GLN A 298 10.01 -21.73 -5.03
CA GLN A 298 9.37 -22.92 -4.45
C GLN A 298 8.70 -22.66 -3.09
N TYR A 299 9.35 -21.88 -2.23
CA TYR A 299 8.85 -21.55 -0.89
C TYR A 299 7.76 -20.47 -0.94
N TYR A 300 7.91 -19.49 -1.83
CA TYR A 300 6.84 -18.53 -2.11
C TYR A 300 5.57 -19.26 -2.57
N LYS A 301 5.72 -20.17 -3.54
CA LYS A 301 4.63 -20.99 -4.07
C LYS A 301 3.97 -21.81 -2.97
N GLU A 302 4.75 -22.36 -2.05
CA GLU A 302 4.24 -23.11 -0.90
C GLU A 302 3.45 -22.23 0.07
N LEU A 303 3.89 -21.00 0.35
CA LEU A 303 3.11 -20.04 1.14
C LEU A 303 1.75 -19.72 0.50
N VAL A 304 1.71 -19.46 -0.81
CA VAL A 304 0.46 -19.21 -1.52
C VAL A 304 -0.43 -20.45 -1.52
N ARG A 305 0.13 -21.65 -1.67
CA ARG A 305 -0.62 -22.92 -1.53
C ARG A 305 -1.27 -23.03 -0.15
N ARG A 306 -0.56 -22.69 0.92
CA ARG A 306 -1.12 -22.68 2.28
C ARG A 306 -2.23 -21.65 2.45
N MET A 307 -2.12 -20.48 1.82
CA MET A 307 -3.21 -19.48 1.78
C MET A 307 -4.48 -20.07 1.15
N VAL A 308 -4.36 -20.86 0.06
CA VAL A 308 -5.51 -21.57 -0.54
C VAL A 308 -6.15 -22.53 0.46
N VAL A 309 -5.36 -23.30 1.20
CA VAL A 309 -5.88 -24.26 2.20
C VAL A 309 -6.59 -23.54 3.35
N TYR A 310 -5.96 -22.49 3.89
CA TYR A 310 -6.51 -21.74 5.03
C TYR A 310 -7.78 -20.96 4.67
N THR A 311 -7.95 -20.55 3.41
CA THR A 311 -9.17 -19.87 2.94
C THR A 311 -10.32 -20.83 2.63
N GLN A 312 -10.08 -22.14 2.49
CA GLN A 312 -11.13 -23.15 2.26
C GLN A 312 -11.69 -23.77 3.54
N SER A 313 -10.84 -23.96 4.55
CA SER A 313 -11.18 -24.75 5.73
C SER A 313 -11.99 -23.97 6.75
N LYS A 314 -13.14 -24.52 7.16
CA LYS A 314 -13.94 -23.99 8.29
C LYS A 314 -13.15 -23.95 9.60
N ASN A 315 -12.11 -24.76 9.75
CA ASN A 315 -11.26 -24.83 10.94
C ASN A 315 -10.17 -23.74 11.00
N HIS A 316 -10.07 -22.90 9.95
CA HIS A 316 -9.01 -21.90 9.81
C HIS A 316 -9.53 -20.46 9.75
N LYS A 317 -10.75 -20.22 10.27
CA LYS A 317 -11.36 -18.88 10.34
C LYS A 317 -10.44 -17.80 10.89
N ARG A 318 -9.60 -18.13 11.90
CA ARG A 318 -8.64 -17.19 12.50
C ARG A 318 -7.62 -16.60 11.51
N TYR A 319 -7.36 -17.28 10.39
CA TYR A 319 -6.44 -16.82 9.35
C TYR A 319 -7.12 -16.02 8.25
N LEU A 320 -8.43 -16.17 8.10
CA LEU A 320 -9.16 -15.81 6.88
C LEU A 320 -9.02 -14.32 6.54
N ILE A 321 -9.32 -13.45 7.50
CA ILE A 321 -9.25 -11.99 7.33
C ILE A 321 -7.81 -11.55 7.03
N ASN A 322 -6.84 -12.10 7.76
CA ASN A 322 -5.43 -11.77 7.58
C ASN A 322 -4.92 -12.20 6.21
N ILE A 323 -5.35 -13.35 5.70
CA ILE A 323 -5.02 -13.81 4.35
C ILE A 323 -5.67 -12.95 3.28
N MET A 324 -6.92 -12.51 3.45
CA MET A 324 -7.56 -11.57 2.51
C MET A 324 -6.70 -10.32 2.35
N HIS A 325 -6.22 -9.75 3.47
CA HIS A 325 -5.31 -8.61 3.44
C HIS A 325 -3.96 -8.91 2.80
N LEU A 326 -3.35 -10.07 3.11
CA LEU A 326 -2.10 -10.48 2.47
C LEU A 326 -2.24 -10.63 0.96
N LEU A 327 -3.33 -11.22 0.47
CA LEU A 327 -3.59 -11.37 -0.96
C LEU A 327 -3.66 -10.02 -1.67
N LYS A 328 -4.24 -9.00 -1.02
CA LYS A 328 -4.26 -7.63 -1.53
C LYS A 328 -2.85 -7.04 -1.62
N GLU A 329 -2.06 -7.17 -0.56
CA GLU A 329 -0.70 -6.61 -0.51
C GLU A 329 0.27 -7.32 -1.47
N ILE A 330 0.07 -8.63 -1.74
CA ILE A 330 0.82 -9.35 -2.78
C ILE A 330 0.65 -8.70 -4.15
N VAL A 331 -0.57 -8.25 -4.48
CA VAL A 331 -0.84 -7.62 -5.79
C VAL A 331 -0.18 -6.27 -5.90
N LYS A 332 -0.10 -5.51 -4.81
CA LYS A 332 0.61 -4.23 -4.78
C LYS A 332 2.12 -4.39 -4.87
N ASN A 333 2.65 -5.42 -4.20
CA ASN A 333 4.08 -5.69 -4.10
C ASN A 333 4.39 -7.05 -4.70
N LEU A 334 4.49 -7.09 -6.04
CA LEU A 334 4.72 -8.32 -6.78
C LEU A 334 6.14 -8.86 -6.57
N PRO A 335 6.35 -10.20 -6.57
CA PRO A 335 7.68 -10.78 -6.52
C PRO A 335 8.46 -10.50 -7.81
N SER A 336 9.79 -10.50 -7.72
CA SER A 336 10.69 -10.24 -8.85
C SER A 336 10.80 -11.39 -9.86
N PHE A 337 10.35 -12.59 -9.50
CA PHE A 337 10.37 -13.76 -10.39
C PHE A 337 9.09 -13.86 -11.25
N SER A 338 9.12 -14.74 -12.26
CA SER A 338 7.98 -14.94 -13.17
C SER A 338 6.68 -15.34 -12.45
N LEU A 339 5.63 -14.56 -12.65
CA LEU A 339 4.30 -14.73 -12.04
C LEU A 339 3.54 -15.97 -12.54
N SER A 340 3.90 -16.49 -13.72
CA SER A 340 3.26 -17.65 -14.37
C SER A 340 3.16 -18.90 -13.48
N LYS A 341 4.10 -19.07 -12.54
CA LYS A 341 4.15 -20.23 -11.64
C LYS A 341 3.28 -20.11 -10.40
N VAL A 342 2.80 -18.90 -10.08
CA VAL A 342 2.06 -18.58 -8.86
C VAL A 342 0.63 -18.13 -9.16
N GLU A 343 0.36 -17.62 -10.37
CA GLU A 343 -0.95 -17.10 -10.78
C GLU A 343 -2.11 -18.06 -10.52
N VAL A 344 -1.93 -19.37 -10.75
CA VAL A 344 -2.99 -20.38 -10.56
C VAL A 344 -3.33 -20.53 -9.08
N LEU A 345 -2.31 -20.58 -8.22
CA LEU A 345 -2.52 -20.69 -6.77
C LEU A 345 -3.12 -19.40 -6.21
N TYR A 346 -2.62 -18.25 -6.68
CA TYR A 346 -3.16 -16.95 -6.30
C TYR A 346 -4.63 -16.83 -6.70
N SER A 347 -4.98 -17.21 -7.95
CA SER A 347 -6.36 -17.26 -8.44
C SER A 347 -7.24 -18.19 -7.62
N CYS A 348 -6.72 -19.37 -7.22
CA CYS A 348 -7.43 -20.28 -6.32
C CYS A 348 -7.73 -19.63 -4.96
N ALA A 349 -6.77 -18.87 -4.40
CA ALA A 349 -6.95 -18.20 -3.12
C ALA A 349 -7.99 -17.06 -3.24
N VAL A 350 -7.91 -16.24 -4.29
CA VAL A 350 -8.89 -15.19 -4.60
C VAL A 350 -10.29 -15.78 -4.80
N ARG A 351 -10.39 -16.91 -5.51
CA ARG A 351 -11.66 -17.63 -5.66
C ARG A 351 -12.26 -18.03 -4.31
N ASN A 352 -11.44 -18.51 -3.38
CA ASN A 352 -11.91 -18.84 -2.04
C ASN A 352 -12.40 -17.62 -1.26
N VAL A 353 -11.80 -16.43 -1.49
CA VAL A 353 -12.28 -15.16 -0.94
C VAL A 353 -13.62 -14.75 -1.57
N LEU A 354 -13.81 -14.93 -2.88
CA LEU A 354 -15.11 -14.67 -3.54
C LEU A 354 -16.23 -15.52 -2.94
N TYR A 355 -15.98 -16.79 -2.60
CA TYR A 355 -16.97 -17.63 -1.90
C TYR A 355 -17.37 -17.08 -0.53
N GLN A 356 -16.57 -16.21 0.09
CA GLN A 356 -16.93 -15.60 1.37
C GLN A 356 -17.96 -14.48 1.24
N PHE A 357 -18.29 -14.02 0.03
CA PHE A 357 -19.33 -13.00 -0.15
C PHE A 357 -20.70 -13.51 0.32
N VAL A 358 -20.96 -14.81 0.14
CA VAL A 358 -22.16 -15.50 0.63
C VAL A 358 -22.03 -16.01 2.07
N SER A 359 -20.95 -15.71 2.81
CA SER A 359 -20.79 -16.08 4.23
C SER A 359 -21.87 -15.48 5.15
N ASN A 360 -22.49 -16.29 6.01
CA ASN A 360 -23.46 -15.80 7.02
C ASN A 360 -22.85 -14.80 8.02
N ASP A 361 -21.52 -14.78 8.16
CA ASP A 361 -20.82 -13.80 8.96
C ASP A 361 -20.62 -12.51 8.14
N LYS A 362 -21.40 -11.48 8.49
CA LYS A 362 -21.39 -10.19 7.81
C LYS A 362 -20.02 -9.52 7.81
N ASN A 363 -19.25 -9.63 8.90
CA ASN A 363 -17.91 -9.03 8.98
C ASN A 363 -16.96 -9.69 7.96
N ILE A 364 -17.00 -11.03 7.87
CA ILE A 364 -16.21 -11.77 6.87
C ILE A 364 -16.63 -11.39 5.45
N ALA A 365 -17.92 -11.28 5.18
CA ALA A 365 -18.44 -10.96 3.85
C ALA A 365 -18.10 -9.51 3.44
N ASP A 366 -18.32 -8.53 4.32
CA ASP A 366 -17.94 -7.13 4.13
C ASP A 366 -16.44 -7.01 3.84
N LYS A 367 -15.62 -7.75 4.58
CA LYS A 367 -14.16 -7.72 4.41
C LYS A 367 -13.68 -8.35 3.12
N ALA A 368 -14.30 -9.45 2.71
CA ALA A 368 -14.04 -10.07 1.42
C ALA A 368 -14.34 -9.10 0.28
N ILE A 369 -15.51 -8.43 0.32
CA ILE A 369 -15.90 -7.44 -0.69
C ILE A 369 -14.92 -6.27 -0.73
N ASP A 370 -14.59 -5.68 0.43
CA ASP A 370 -13.62 -4.58 0.55
C ASP A 370 -12.27 -4.93 -0.10
N VAL A 371 -11.73 -6.11 0.22
CA VAL A 371 -10.44 -6.57 -0.33
C VAL A 371 -10.49 -6.76 -1.85
N ILE A 372 -11.52 -7.42 -2.36
CA ILE A 372 -11.63 -7.67 -3.81
C ILE A 372 -11.88 -6.37 -4.56
N THR A 373 -12.67 -5.44 -4.02
CA THR A 373 -12.84 -4.10 -4.61
C THR A 373 -11.53 -3.35 -4.71
N GLN A 374 -10.74 -3.32 -3.62
CA GLN A 374 -9.43 -2.68 -3.64
C GLN A 374 -8.51 -3.32 -4.68
N MET A 375 -8.57 -4.63 -4.88
CA MET A 375 -7.82 -5.30 -5.95
C MET A 375 -8.32 -4.89 -7.35
N CYS A 376 -9.65 -4.85 -7.58
CA CYS A 376 -10.25 -4.46 -8.85
C CYS A 376 -9.94 -3.01 -9.27
N MET A 377 -9.75 -2.12 -8.29
CA MET A 377 -9.38 -0.72 -8.50
C MET A 377 -7.92 -0.51 -8.95
N LEU A 378 -7.04 -1.52 -8.79
CA LEU A 378 -5.64 -1.40 -9.22
C LEU A 378 -5.54 -1.41 -10.75
N LYS A 379 -5.02 -0.31 -11.31
CA LYS A 379 -4.73 -0.17 -12.75
C LYS A 379 -3.38 -0.78 -13.09
N ASP A 380 -3.27 -1.32 -14.31
CA ASP A 380 -2.02 -1.83 -14.90
C ASP A 380 -1.26 -2.88 -14.07
N ASN A 381 -1.99 -3.71 -13.31
CA ASN A 381 -1.39 -4.77 -12.52
C ASN A 381 -1.19 -6.06 -13.35
N SER A 382 0.04 -6.54 -13.46
CA SER A 382 0.39 -7.69 -14.30
C SER A 382 -0.23 -9.01 -13.80
N LEU A 383 -0.25 -9.25 -12.48
CA LEU A 383 -0.85 -10.46 -11.92
C LEU A 383 -2.36 -10.51 -12.16
N LEU A 384 -3.06 -9.41 -11.89
CA LEU A 384 -4.50 -9.31 -12.15
C LEU A 384 -4.81 -9.42 -13.65
N SER A 385 -3.99 -8.80 -14.50
CA SER A 385 -4.17 -8.88 -15.96
C SER A 385 -4.10 -10.33 -16.44
N ILE A 386 -3.15 -11.14 -15.95
CA ILE A 386 -3.07 -12.54 -16.31
C ILE A 386 -4.31 -13.31 -15.84
N MET A 387 -4.76 -13.08 -14.61
CA MET A 387 -5.97 -13.72 -14.06
C MET A 387 -7.22 -13.38 -14.88
N PHE A 388 -7.43 -12.11 -15.18
CA PHE A 388 -8.60 -11.66 -15.94
C PHE A 388 -8.52 -12.02 -17.43
N ASN A 389 -7.32 -12.12 -18.01
CA ASN A 389 -7.15 -12.67 -19.36
C ASN A 389 -7.54 -14.16 -19.41
N HIS A 390 -7.17 -14.95 -18.40
CA HIS A 390 -7.60 -16.34 -18.30
C HIS A 390 -9.13 -16.44 -18.17
N PHE A 391 -9.73 -15.57 -17.36
CA PHE A 391 -11.19 -15.45 -17.25
C PHE A 391 -11.85 -15.12 -18.60
N GLN A 392 -11.27 -14.17 -19.35
CA GLN A 392 -11.77 -13.77 -20.68
C GLN A 392 -11.69 -14.89 -21.71
N CYS A 393 -10.62 -15.69 -21.68
CA CYS A 393 -10.45 -16.81 -22.61
C CYS A 393 -11.35 -18.00 -22.29
N THR A 394 -11.62 -18.27 -21.01
CA THR A 394 -12.33 -19.49 -20.56
C THR A 394 -13.79 -19.28 -20.19
N GLY A 395 -14.21 -18.03 -19.95
CA GLY A 395 -15.51 -17.69 -19.36
C GLY A 395 -15.65 -18.14 -17.90
N LYS A 396 -14.57 -18.63 -17.27
CA LYS A 396 -14.58 -19.21 -15.93
C LYS A 396 -13.44 -18.65 -15.08
N PHE A 397 -13.76 -18.29 -13.84
CA PHE A 397 -12.76 -17.92 -12.86
C PHE A 397 -12.38 -19.18 -12.08
N ILE A 398 -11.34 -19.87 -12.56
CA ILE A 398 -10.98 -21.23 -12.16
C ILE A 398 -12.13 -22.22 -12.47
N ASN A 399 -13.09 -22.35 -11.55
CA ASN A 399 -14.23 -23.26 -11.69
C ASN A 399 -15.59 -22.56 -11.53
N ILE A 400 -15.61 -21.24 -11.31
CA ILE A 400 -16.84 -20.44 -11.19
C ILE A 400 -17.14 -19.86 -12.57
N SER A 401 -18.30 -20.17 -13.17
CA SER A 401 -18.70 -19.52 -14.42
C SER A 401 -19.09 -18.06 -14.17
N ALA A 402 -18.97 -17.23 -15.20
CA ALA A 402 -19.41 -15.84 -15.11
C ALA A 402 -20.88 -15.72 -14.67
N GLU A 403 -21.76 -16.61 -15.16
CA GLU A 403 -23.17 -16.62 -14.80
C GLU A 403 -23.39 -16.93 -13.32
N ALA A 404 -22.69 -17.94 -12.79
CA ALA A 404 -22.78 -18.30 -11.38
C ALA A 404 -22.31 -17.15 -10.47
N LEU A 405 -21.28 -16.41 -10.89
CA LEU A 405 -20.80 -15.24 -10.16
C LEU A 405 -21.85 -14.11 -10.15
N PHE A 406 -22.48 -13.84 -11.29
CA PHE A 406 -23.51 -12.80 -11.41
C PHE A 406 -24.79 -13.15 -10.64
N LEU A 407 -25.22 -14.41 -10.68
CA LEU A 407 -26.32 -14.90 -9.83
C LEU A 407 -26.01 -14.70 -8.33
N ALA A 408 -24.79 -15.01 -7.90
CA ALA A 408 -24.39 -14.79 -6.52
C ALA A 408 -24.45 -13.31 -6.13
N PHE A 409 -24.06 -12.38 -7.01
CA PHE A 409 -24.17 -10.94 -6.73
C PHE A 409 -25.61 -10.47 -6.54
N ILE A 410 -26.59 -11.05 -7.26
CA ILE A 410 -28.02 -10.78 -7.04
C ILE A 410 -28.41 -11.18 -5.62
N GLU A 411 -28.15 -12.43 -5.24
CA GLU A 411 -28.47 -12.99 -3.93
C GLU A 411 -27.84 -12.16 -2.80
N ILE A 412 -26.55 -11.85 -2.93
CA ILE A 412 -25.79 -11.00 -2.03
C ILE A 412 -26.45 -9.62 -1.87
N ALA A 413 -26.75 -8.93 -2.98
CA ALA A 413 -27.30 -7.59 -2.96
C ALA A 413 -28.71 -7.55 -2.32
N ASP A 414 -29.54 -8.57 -2.58
CA ASP A 414 -30.90 -8.63 -2.06
C ASP A 414 -31.00 -9.15 -0.62
N GLU A 415 -30.22 -10.15 -0.22
CA GLU A 415 -30.37 -10.80 1.10
C GLU A 415 -29.61 -10.09 2.23
N LYS A 416 -28.45 -9.48 1.96
CA LYS A 416 -27.53 -9.03 3.01
C LYS A 416 -27.38 -7.52 3.16
N TRP A 417 -27.56 -6.76 2.09
CA TRP A 417 -27.33 -5.31 2.07
C TRP A 417 -28.55 -4.52 1.59
N GLY A 418 -29.75 -4.95 1.97
CA GLY A 418 -31.04 -4.31 1.64
C GLY A 418 -31.29 -2.91 2.22
N ILE A 419 -30.25 -2.14 2.58
CA ILE A 419 -30.37 -0.74 3.04
C ILE A 419 -29.56 0.15 2.08
N SER A 420 -30.22 1.16 1.49
CA SER A 420 -29.65 2.12 0.54
C SER A 420 -28.61 3.06 1.21
N PRO A 421 -27.50 3.42 0.52
CA PRO A 421 -27.10 2.97 -0.82
C PRO A 421 -26.57 1.54 -0.82
N ARG A 422 -27.07 0.74 -1.77
CA ARG A 422 -26.61 -0.63 -1.97
C ARG A 422 -25.18 -0.64 -2.52
N ASN A 423 -24.39 -1.56 -1.99
CA ASN A 423 -22.93 -1.59 -1.92
C ASN A 423 -22.15 -1.20 -3.22
N HIS A 424 -21.64 0.04 -3.29
CA HIS A 424 -20.76 0.55 -4.37
C HIS A 424 -19.60 -0.39 -4.71
N ASN A 425 -19.08 -1.10 -3.71
CA ASN A 425 -17.97 -2.03 -3.87
C ASN A 425 -18.37 -3.24 -4.75
N LEU A 426 -19.60 -3.73 -4.63
CA LEU A 426 -20.11 -4.82 -5.49
C LEU A 426 -20.19 -4.39 -6.96
N LEU A 427 -20.60 -3.15 -7.23
CA LEU A 427 -20.65 -2.62 -8.59
C LEU A 427 -19.26 -2.57 -9.26
N ILE A 428 -18.24 -2.17 -8.50
CA ILE A 428 -16.84 -2.16 -9.00
C ILE A 428 -16.39 -3.57 -9.36
N ILE A 429 -16.63 -4.53 -8.47
CA ILE A 429 -16.27 -5.92 -8.69
C ILE A 429 -17.00 -6.45 -9.93
N PHE A 430 -18.32 -6.26 -9.97
CA PHE A 430 -19.16 -6.66 -11.10
C PHE A 430 -18.65 -6.09 -12.43
N SER A 431 -18.41 -4.77 -12.50
CA SER A 431 -17.91 -4.08 -13.69
C SER A 431 -16.57 -4.66 -14.15
N LYS A 432 -15.66 -4.97 -13.21
CA LYS A 432 -14.37 -5.59 -13.54
C LYS A 432 -14.51 -7.00 -14.11
N PHE A 433 -15.40 -7.83 -13.56
CA PHE A 433 -15.64 -9.16 -14.13
C PHE A 433 -16.33 -9.07 -15.50
N LEU A 434 -17.38 -8.26 -15.62
CA LEU A 434 -18.13 -8.09 -16.86
C LEU A 434 -17.26 -7.55 -18.01
N SER A 435 -16.40 -6.58 -17.75
CA SER A 435 -15.44 -6.07 -18.74
C SER A 435 -14.49 -7.15 -19.28
N HIS A 436 -14.32 -8.27 -18.58
CA HIS A 436 -13.49 -9.39 -19.01
C HIS A 436 -14.30 -10.64 -19.41
N THR A 437 -15.62 -10.63 -19.35
CA THR A 437 -16.45 -11.72 -19.90
C THR A 437 -16.73 -11.50 -21.40
N ARG A 438 -16.97 -12.59 -22.15
CA ARG A 438 -17.46 -12.57 -23.54
C ARG A 438 -18.79 -13.32 -23.61
N ASN A 439 -19.72 -12.90 -24.48
CA ASN A 439 -20.98 -13.62 -24.77
C ASN A 439 -21.85 -13.84 -23.53
N VAL A 440 -22.12 -12.77 -22.77
CA VAL A 440 -22.90 -12.86 -21.52
C VAL A 440 -24.39 -12.76 -21.79
N ASN A 441 -25.19 -13.53 -21.04
CA ASN A 441 -26.64 -13.38 -21.03
C ASN A 441 -27.05 -11.96 -20.56
N ILE A 442 -27.62 -11.18 -21.48
CA ILE A 442 -28.06 -9.79 -21.29
C ILE A 442 -29.07 -9.69 -20.13
N GLU A 443 -30.00 -10.66 -20.02
CA GLU A 443 -31.02 -10.69 -18.99
C GLU A 443 -30.40 -10.89 -17.59
N LEU A 444 -29.39 -11.74 -17.48
CA LEU A 444 -28.69 -11.97 -16.21
C LEU A 444 -27.92 -10.74 -15.76
N ILE A 445 -27.26 -10.04 -16.68
CA ILE A 445 -26.57 -8.77 -16.42
C ILE A 445 -27.58 -7.73 -15.93
N GLN A 446 -28.71 -7.57 -16.63
CA GLN A 446 -29.80 -6.69 -16.24
C GLN A 446 -30.29 -6.96 -14.83
N ASN A 447 -30.53 -8.23 -14.49
CA ASN A 447 -31.01 -8.63 -13.18
C ASN A 447 -29.98 -8.36 -12.08
N THR A 448 -28.71 -8.65 -12.34
CA THR A 448 -27.58 -8.37 -11.41
C THR A 448 -27.48 -6.89 -11.08
N LEU A 449 -27.55 -6.07 -12.12
CA LEU A 449 -27.45 -4.64 -12.00
C LEU A 449 -28.66 -4.00 -11.33
N LYS A 450 -29.87 -4.47 -11.64
CA LYS A 450 -31.09 -4.09 -10.93
C LYS A 450 -30.96 -4.39 -9.45
N ALA A 451 -30.45 -5.56 -9.06
CA ALA A 451 -30.27 -5.91 -7.66
C ALA A 451 -29.25 -5.02 -6.94
N ILE A 452 -28.09 -4.77 -7.56
CA ILE A 452 -27.01 -3.93 -7.00
C ILE A 452 -27.41 -2.47 -6.87
N CYS A 453 -28.13 -1.91 -7.86
CA CYS A 453 -28.48 -0.48 -7.90
C CYS A 453 -29.88 -0.18 -7.34
N LYS A 454 -30.61 -1.18 -6.81
CA LYS A 454 -31.96 -1.01 -6.27
C LYS A 454 -31.99 0.03 -5.14
N ASP A 455 -33.03 0.85 -5.13
CA ASP A 455 -33.24 1.94 -4.16
C ASP A 455 -32.19 3.09 -4.22
N GLY A 456 -31.43 3.20 -5.32
CA GLY A 456 -30.49 4.28 -5.55
C GLY A 456 -31.18 5.59 -5.97
N THR A 457 -31.07 6.63 -5.16
CA THR A 457 -31.44 8.01 -5.55
C THR A 457 -30.38 8.62 -6.48
N PRO A 458 -30.70 9.67 -7.27
CA PRO A 458 -29.71 10.38 -8.08
C PRO A 458 -28.48 10.86 -7.28
N SER A 459 -28.68 11.32 -6.04
CA SER A 459 -27.60 11.74 -5.14
C SER A 459 -26.71 10.57 -4.69
N SER A 460 -27.31 9.40 -4.42
CA SER A 460 -26.58 8.20 -4.00
C SER A 460 -25.86 7.48 -5.15
N LEU A 461 -26.34 7.64 -6.38
CA LEU A 461 -25.74 7.07 -7.58
C LEU A 461 -24.61 7.94 -8.15
N LYS A 462 -24.52 9.23 -7.77
CA LYS A 462 -23.47 10.16 -8.23
C LYS A 462 -22.05 9.58 -8.18
N PRO A 463 -21.60 8.91 -7.10
CA PRO A 463 -20.26 8.30 -7.03
C PRO A 463 -20.10 7.06 -7.93
N THR A 464 -21.20 6.38 -8.29
CA THR A 464 -21.21 5.18 -9.16
C THR A 464 -21.21 5.50 -10.65
N LEU A 465 -21.66 6.71 -11.04
CA LEU A 465 -21.78 7.12 -12.44
C LEU A 465 -20.51 6.92 -13.29
N PRO A 466 -19.29 7.25 -12.81
CA PRO A 466 -18.08 7.03 -13.60
C PRO A 466 -17.85 5.56 -13.95
N ILE A 467 -18.14 4.66 -13.01
CA ILE A 467 -17.98 3.21 -13.18
C ILE A 467 -19.01 2.67 -14.18
N LEU A 468 -20.24 3.16 -14.10
CA LEU A 468 -21.32 2.81 -15.04
C LEU A 468 -21.01 3.29 -16.45
N HIS A 469 -20.49 4.52 -16.59
CA HIS A 469 -20.07 5.07 -17.87
C HIS A 469 -18.89 4.29 -18.47
N GLU A 470 -17.87 3.98 -17.68
CA GLU A 470 -16.75 3.14 -18.13
C GLU A 470 -17.24 1.76 -18.59
N LEU A 471 -18.15 1.14 -17.84
CA LEU A 471 -18.77 -0.11 -18.22
C LEU A 471 -19.55 0.00 -19.54
N PHE A 472 -20.34 1.07 -19.71
CA PHE A 472 -21.06 1.36 -20.95
C PHE A 472 -20.10 1.45 -22.14
N CYS A 473 -19.03 2.25 -22.04
CA CYS A 473 -18.04 2.38 -23.10
C CYS A 473 -17.40 1.03 -23.44
N ILE A 474 -17.02 0.23 -22.44
CA ILE A 474 -16.41 -1.09 -22.66
C ILE A 474 -17.38 -2.05 -23.35
N MET A 475 -18.66 -2.09 -22.94
CA MET A 475 -19.67 -2.94 -23.56
C MET A 475 -20.01 -2.48 -24.99
N ALA A 476 -20.08 -1.17 -25.23
CA ALA A 476 -20.28 -0.61 -26.56
C ALA A 476 -19.14 -0.96 -27.52
N LEU A 477 -17.89 -0.89 -27.05
CA LEU A 477 -16.70 -1.32 -27.81
C LEU A 477 -16.70 -2.82 -28.15
N LYS A 478 -17.41 -3.64 -27.39
CA LYS A 478 -17.59 -5.08 -27.65
C LYS A 478 -18.76 -5.37 -28.60
N GLU A 479 -19.42 -4.35 -29.14
CA GLU A 479 -20.66 -4.48 -29.92
C GLU A 479 -21.83 -5.11 -29.12
N GLU A 480 -21.71 -5.23 -27.79
CA GLU A 480 -22.74 -5.73 -26.88
C GLU A 480 -23.67 -4.57 -26.45
N VAL A 481 -24.11 -3.75 -27.41
CA VAL A 481 -24.91 -2.53 -27.19
C VAL A 481 -26.19 -2.78 -26.37
N PRO A 482 -26.93 -3.90 -26.52
CA PRO A 482 -28.07 -4.20 -25.67
C PRO A 482 -27.72 -4.37 -24.17
N VAL A 483 -26.51 -4.87 -23.85
CA VAL A 483 -25.98 -4.93 -22.47
C VAL A 483 -25.64 -3.54 -21.97
N ALA A 484 -25.13 -2.67 -22.84
CA ALA A 484 -24.86 -1.27 -22.50
C ALA A 484 -26.16 -0.48 -22.26
N GLN A 485 -27.22 -0.77 -23.02
CA GLN A 485 -28.54 -0.11 -22.95
C GLN A 485 -29.39 -0.53 -21.76
N ALA A 486 -29.24 -1.78 -21.31
CA ALA A 486 -29.93 -2.39 -20.17
C ALA A 486 -29.97 -1.55 -18.88
N HIS A 487 -29.01 -0.64 -18.71
CA HIS A 487 -28.54 -0.26 -17.39
C HIS A 487 -28.87 1.16 -16.94
N ILE A 488 -28.84 2.16 -17.82
CA ILE A 488 -29.07 3.55 -17.40
C ILE A 488 -30.56 3.90 -17.38
N PHE A 489 -31.42 3.12 -18.06
CA PHE A 489 -32.72 3.65 -18.51
C PHE A 489 -33.98 2.88 -18.09
N GLN A 490 -33.88 1.68 -17.49
CA GLN A 490 -35.09 0.97 -16.99
C GLN A 490 -35.43 1.27 -15.52
N SER A 491 -34.52 1.84 -14.73
CA SER A 491 -34.76 2.20 -13.32
C SER A 491 -35.11 3.69 -13.14
N MET A 492 -35.37 4.41 -14.24
CA MET A 492 -35.26 5.86 -14.31
C MET A 492 -36.43 6.55 -15.05
N ASP A 493 -37.55 5.83 -15.28
CA ASP A 493 -38.65 6.31 -16.14
C ASP A 493 -39.48 7.48 -15.56
N GLN A 494 -39.40 7.77 -14.26
CA GLN A 494 -40.12 8.91 -13.64
C GLN A 494 -39.18 9.98 -13.04
N ASP A 495 -38.03 9.57 -12.49
CA ASP A 495 -37.09 10.47 -11.79
C ASP A 495 -36.08 11.18 -12.71
N VAL A 496 -35.98 10.80 -14.00
CA VAL A 496 -35.05 11.43 -14.95
C VAL A 496 -35.46 12.85 -15.32
N SER A 497 -36.76 13.13 -15.46
CA SER A 497 -37.24 14.49 -15.73
C SER A 497 -36.90 15.45 -14.57
N ASP A 498 -37.02 14.95 -13.33
CA ASP A 498 -36.74 15.71 -12.10
C ASP A 498 -35.23 15.80 -11.81
N ALA A 499 -34.44 14.78 -12.19
CA ALA A 499 -32.98 14.82 -12.10
C ALA A 499 -32.38 15.79 -13.13
N ILE A 500 -32.87 15.80 -14.37
CA ILE A 500 -32.41 16.71 -15.44
C ILE A 500 -32.71 18.17 -15.08
N THR A 501 -33.86 18.45 -14.49
CA THR A 501 -34.25 19.82 -14.07
C THR A 501 -33.41 20.36 -12.90
N ASN A 502 -32.76 19.48 -12.12
CA ASN A 502 -31.97 19.85 -10.94
C ASN A 502 -30.45 19.70 -11.11
N LEU A 503 -29.95 19.45 -12.32
CA LEU A 503 -28.50 19.34 -12.58
C LEU A 503 -27.81 20.71 -12.50
N ASP A 504 -26.75 20.81 -11.70
CA ASP A 504 -25.82 21.93 -11.79
C ASP A 504 -24.86 21.70 -12.96
N PHE A 505 -25.11 22.41 -14.05
CA PHE A 505 -24.34 22.31 -15.30
C PHE A 505 -22.93 22.92 -15.20
N ARG A 506 -22.53 23.44 -14.04
CA ARG A 506 -21.16 23.90 -13.77
C ARG A 506 -20.20 22.77 -13.42
N GLU A 507 -20.70 21.58 -13.07
CA GLU A 507 -19.88 20.40 -12.73
C GLU A 507 -19.66 19.49 -13.95
N THR A 508 -18.42 19.08 -14.20
CA THR A 508 -17.99 18.25 -15.34
C THR A 508 -18.72 16.89 -15.41
N GLY A 509 -19.18 16.36 -14.27
CA GLY A 509 -19.96 15.12 -14.19
C GLY A 509 -21.38 15.22 -14.75
N SER A 510 -21.97 16.42 -14.75
CA SER A 510 -23.33 16.68 -15.27
C SER A 510 -23.37 16.60 -16.80
N ALA A 511 -22.28 17.00 -17.47
CA ALA A 511 -22.15 16.90 -18.92
C ALA A 511 -22.04 15.43 -19.40
N VAL A 512 -21.33 14.59 -18.64
CA VAL A 512 -21.24 13.15 -18.92
C VAL A 512 -22.60 12.47 -18.76
N LEU A 513 -23.36 12.84 -17.73
CA LEU A 513 -24.73 12.34 -17.51
C LEU A 513 -25.67 12.78 -18.65
N LEU A 514 -25.57 14.03 -19.12
CA LEU A 514 -26.33 14.54 -20.26
C LEU A 514 -25.97 13.81 -21.56
N CYS A 515 -24.69 13.50 -21.82
CA CYS A 515 -24.27 12.69 -22.97
C CYS A 515 -24.90 11.29 -22.93
N CYS A 516 -24.88 10.63 -21.78
CA CYS A 516 -25.48 9.31 -21.61
C CYS A 516 -27.00 9.35 -21.88
N LEU A 517 -27.69 10.36 -21.35
CA LEU A 517 -29.13 10.57 -21.53
C LEU A 517 -29.50 10.90 -22.99
N LEU A 518 -28.68 11.69 -23.70
CA LEU A 518 -28.91 12.06 -25.10
C LEU A 518 -28.66 10.89 -26.08
N GLU A 519 -27.67 10.03 -25.81
CA GLU A 519 -27.42 8.83 -26.62
C GLU A 519 -28.56 7.79 -26.53
N HIS A 520 -29.31 7.76 -25.43
CA HIS A 520 -30.51 6.93 -25.29
C HIS A 520 -31.68 7.40 -26.19
N CYS A 521 -31.91 8.72 -26.24
CA CYS A 521 -32.99 9.29 -27.05
C CYS A 521 -32.77 9.19 -28.56
N ALA A 522 -31.56 8.84 -29.03
CA ALA A 522 -31.33 8.51 -30.43
C ALA A 522 -32.07 7.22 -30.87
N TYR A 523 -32.52 6.39 -29.91
CA TYR A 523 -33.11 5.07 -30.18
C TYR A 523 -34.53 4.85 -29.60
N SER A 524 -35.08 5.80 -28.84
CA SER A 524 -36.49 5.81 -28.37
C SER A 524 -37.21 7.12 -28.77
N GLU A 525 -38.53 7.07 -28.96
CA GLU A 525 -39.32 8.12 -29.66
C GLU A 525 -39.05 9.56 -29.17
N ILE A 526 -38.33 10.29 -30.02
CA ILE A 526 -37.72 11.63 -29.90
C ILE A 526 -38.65 12.77 -29.44
N LYS A 527 -39.98 12.61 -29.43
CA LYS A 527 -40.91 13.74 -29.48
C LYS A 527 -40.96 14.61 -28.22
N ALA A 528 -40.95 14.03 -27.01
CA ALA A 528 -41.15 14.82 -25.78
C ALA A 528 -39.90 15.61 -25.36
N LEU A 529 -38.72 14.99 -25.44
CA LEU A 529 -37.45 15.63 -25.06
C LEU A 529 -36.92 16.57 -26.15
N ALA A 530 -37.17 16.28 -27.44
CA ALA A 530 -36.82 17.22 -28.51
C ALA A 530 -37.63 18.51 -28.41
N ILE A 531 -38.92 18.45 -28.08
CA ILE A 531 -39.73 19.64 -27.84
C ILE A 531 -39.19 20.41 -26.63
N TYR A 532 -38.85 19.75 -25.53
CA TYR A 532 -38.26 20.41 -24.36
C TYR A 532 -36.88 21.04 -24.61
N ILE A 533 -35.99 20.37 -25.36
CA ILE A 533 -34.67 20.89 -25.76
C ILE A 533 -34.82 22.03 -26.77
N ILE A 534 -35.74 21.93 -27.74
CA ILE A 534 -36.03 22.98 -28.71
C ILE A 534 -36.65 24.21 -28.03
N ASP A 535 -37.56 24.00 -27.06
CA ASP A 535 -38.31 25.05 -26.37
C ASP A 535 -37.48 25.75 -25.28
N ASN A 536 -36.53 25.07 -24.63
CA ASN A 536 -35.73 25.65 -23.53
C ASN A 536 -34.25 25.90 -23.88
N PHE A 537 -33.72 25.24 -24.90
CA PHE A 537 -32.33 25.39 -25.35
C PHE A 537 -32.29 25.73 -26.84
N ALA A 538 -32.89 26.88 -27.18
CA ALA A 538 -32.76 27.47 -28.51
C ALA A 538 -31.28 27.41 -28.96
N GLU A 539 -31.06 27.03 -30.21
CA GLU A 539 -29.75 26.83 -30.84
C GLU A 539 -28.77 28.01 -30.62
N THR A 540 -29.32 29.21 -30.39
CA THR A 540 -28.63 30.45 -30.01
C THR A 540 -28.06 30.42 -28.59
N LEU A 541 -28.80 29.90 -27.60
CA LEU A 541 -28.38 29.80 -26.19
C LEU A 541 -27.31 28.74 -25.95
N ILE A 542 -27.27 27.66 -26.75
CA ILE A 542 -26.20 26.66 -26.70
C ILE A 542 -24.90 27.27 -27.23
N MET A 543 -24.96 27.98 -28.36
CA MET A 543 -23.79 28.65 -28.93
C MET A 543 -23.32 29.84 -28.07
N ASP A 544 -24.23 30.64 -27.52
CA ASP A 544 -23.88 31.78 -26.68
C ASP A 544 -23.51 31.35 -25.24
N GLY A 545 -24.15 30.32 -24.68
CA GLY A 545 -23.89 29.82 -23.33
C GLY A 545 -22.58 29.02 -23.20
N LEU A 546 -22.35 28.06 -24.12
CA LEU A 546 -21.12 27.24 -24.11
C LEU A 546 -19.89 27.99 -24.63
N PHE A 547 -20.07 28.98 -25.53
CA PHE A 547 -18.94 29.67 -26.17
C PHE A 547 -18.85 31.18 -25.91
N GLN A 548 -19.87 31.89 -25.40
CA GLN A 548 -19.72 33.33 -25.11
C GLN A 548 -19.59 33.65 -23.62
N GLN A 549 -20.27 32.92 -22.72
CA GLN A 549 -20.41 33.30 -21.30
C GLN A 549 -19.54 32.54 -20.29
N SER A 550 -18.90 31.44 -20.68
CA SER A 550 -18.08 30.62 -19.76
C SER A 550 -16.77 30.20 -20.42
N PHE A 551 -15.67 30.89 -20.15
CA PHE A 551 -14.35 30.32 -20.41
C PHE A 551 -13.58 30.11 -19.10
N PRO A 552 -13.78 28.93 -18.51
CA PRO A 552 -12.66 28.18 -17.94
C PRO A 552 -12.72 26.69 -18.35
N VAL A 553 -13.19 26.36 -19.56
CA VAL A 553 -13.17 24.98 -20.07
C VAL A 553 -11.82 24.70 -20.74
N PRO A 554 -10.99 23.78 -20.24
CA PRO A 554 -9.62 23.57 -20.72
C PRO A 554 -9.47 23.04 -22.17
N SER A 555 -10.57 22.81 -22.91
CA SER A 555 -10.53 22.35 -24.31
C SER A 555 -11.86 22.59 -25.05
N VAL A 556 -11.80 23.08 -26.30
CA VAL A 556 -12.97 23.34 -27.16
C VAL A 556 -13.51 22.07 -27.83
N LYS A 557 -12.64 21.08 -28.02
CA LYS A 557 -12.96 19.83 -28.73
C LYS A 557 -14.12 19.04 -28.11
N PRO A 558 -14.16 18.75 -26.79
CA PRO A 558 -15.28 17.99 -26.20
C PRO A 558 -16.63 18.72 -26.31
N ALA A 559 -16.63 20.06 -26.20
CA ALA A 559 -17.84 20.86 -26.36
C ALA A 559 -18.35 20.85 -27.81
N TYR A 560 -17.42 20.91 -28.79
CA TYR A 560 -17.77 20.79 -30.21
C TYR A 560 -18.24 19.38 -30.58
N ASP A 561 -17.59 18.34 -30.04
CA ASP A 561 -18.00 16.95 -30.24
C ASP A 561 -19.40 16.68 -29.66
N LEU A 562 -19.70 17.26 -28.50
CA LEU A 562 -21.05 17.28 -27.91
C LEU A 562 -22.05 18.00 -28.81
N PHE A 563 -21.73 19.21 -29.30
CA PHE A 563 -22.58 19.94 -30.23
C PHE A 563 -22.86 19.15 -31.51
N GLN A 564 -21.85 18.55 -32.14
CA GLN A 564 -22.02 17.71 -33.32
C GLN A 564 -22.89 16.48 -33.03
N THR A 565 -22.75 15.90 -31.84
CA THR A 565 -23.56 14.77 -31.38
C THR A 565 -25.03 15.17 -31.22
N ILE A 566 -25.31 16.27 -30.50
CA ILE A 566 -26.67 16.85 -30.36
C ILE A 566 -27.27 17.15 -31.74
N ARG A 567 -26.50 17.80 -32.59
CA ARG A 567 -26.93 18.21 -33.93
C ARG A 567 -27.25 17.03 -34.84
N ARG A 568 -26.44 15.96 -34.77
CA ARG A 568 -26.67 14.70 -35.48
C ARG A 568 -27.95 14.02 -34.99
N ILE A 569 -28.14 13.97 -33.67
CA ILE A 569 -29.32 13.34 -33.04
C ILE A 569 -30.60 14.09 -33.43
N LEU A 570 -30.58 15.43 -33.37
CA LEU A 570 -31.74 16.28 -33.64
C LEU A 570 -31.96 16.60 -35.14
N LYS A 571 -31.10 16.09 -36.03
CA LYS A 571 -31.13 16.36 -37.48
C LYS A 571 -31.19 17.85 -37.84
N LEU A 572 -30.53 18.69 -37.04
CA LEU A 572 -30.52 20.14 -37.25
C LEU A 572 -29.70 20.50 -38.52
N PRO A 573 -30.11 21.55 -39.26
CA PRO A 573 -29.43 21.97 -40.48
C PRO A 573 -27.94 22.33 -40.23
N LYS A 574 -27.13 22.30 -41.30
CA LYS A 574 -25.77 22.85 -41.28
C LYS A 574 -25.85 24.36 -41.15
N ASP A 575 -25.82 24.87 -39.93
CA ASP A 575 -25.75 26.30 -39.67
C ASP A 575 -24.31 26.80 -39.84
N GLU A 576 -23.87 26.89 -41.10
CA GLU A 576 -22.54 27.40 -41.43
C GLU A 576 -22.37 28.88 -41.04
N GLU A 577 -23.45 29.67 -41.01
CA GLU A 577 -23.42 31.07 -40.63
C GLU A 577 -23.04 31.24 -39.16
N LYS A 578 -23.62 30.46 -38.24
CA LYS A 578 -23.24 30.49 -36.81
C LYS A 578 -21.83 29.98 -36.54
N LEU A 579 -21.38 28.94 -37.25
CA LEU A 579 -19.99 28.47 -37.13
C LEU A 579 -18.98 29.49 -37.66
N ASN A 580 -19.32 30.19 -38.75
CA ASN A 580 -18.53 31.32 -39.26
C ASN A 580 -18.56 32.49 -38.26
N HIS A 581 -19.69 32.74 -37.59
CA HIS A 581 -19.80 33.76 -36.55
C HIS A 581 -18.90 33.44 -35.34
N LEU A 582 -18.88 32.21 -34.85
CA LEU A 582 -17.98 31.77 -33.77
C LEU A 582 -16.50 32.01 -34.14
N LEU A 583 -16.10 31.60 -35.35
CA LEU A 583 -14.74 31.84 -35.84
C LEU A 583 -14.40 33.34 -35.89
N ASN A 584 -15.34 34.17 -36.33
CA ASN A 584 -15.16 35.63 -36.38
C ASN A 584 -15.06 36.26 -34.98
N VAL A 585 -15.92 35.86 -34.02
CA VAL A 585 -15.90 36.38 -32.65
C VAL A 585 -14.60 36.00 -31.93
N THR A 586 -14.17 34.73 -32.03
CA THR A 586 -12.90 34.27 -31.43
C THR A 586 -11.70 34.99 -32.06
N SER A 587 -11.74 35.20 -33.38
CA SER A 587 -10.72 35.95 -34.10
C SER A 587 -10.63 37.42 -33.65
N GLU A 588 -11.77 38.08 -33.47
CA GLU A 588 -11.83 39.47 -33.01
C GLU A 588 -11.34 39.62 -31.57
N ARG A 589 -11.69 38.68 -30.68
CA ARG A 589 -11.17 38.64 -29.30
C ARG A 589 -9.66 38.45 -29.27
N ALA A 590 -9.12 37.55 -30.08
CA ALA A 590 -7.68 37.33 -30.22
C ALA A 590 -6.95 38.62 -30.65
N TYR A 591 -7.52 39.33 -31.62
CA TYR A 591 -6.98 40.62 -32.07
C TYR A 591 -7.06 41.71 -30.99
N ARG A 592 -8.22 41.88 -30.33
CA ARG A 592 -8.39 42.87 -29.25
C ARG A 592 -7.40 42.62 -28.11
N ARG A 593 -7.08 41.36 -27.80
CA ARG A 593 -6.08 41.00 -26.78
C ARG A 593 -4.67 41.45 -27.12
N LEU A 594 -4.21 41.24 -28.36
CA LEU A 594 -2.92 41.77 -28.82
C LEU A 594 -2.86 43.29 -28.77
N HIS A 595 -3.98 43.95 -29.04
CA HIS A 595 -4.06 45.41 -29.04
C HIS A 595 -4.09 46.00 -27.64
N LEU A 596 -4.86 45.42 -26.71
CA LEU A 596 -5.07 45.91 -25.35
C LEU A 596 -4.01 45.46 -24.34
N ARG A 597 -3.15 44.49 -24.70
CA ARG A 597 -2.06 43.95 -23.85
C ARG A 597 -2.54 43.42 -22.49
N GLU A 598 -3.72 42.78 -22.45
CA GLU A 598 -4.30 42.24 -21.22
C GLU A 598 -3.69 40.88 -20.84
N THR A 599 -2.99 40.81 -19.71
CA THR A 599 -2.19 39.66 -19.22
C THR A 599 -2.99 38.53 -18.54
N GLY A 600 -4.32 38.62 -18.50
CA GLY A 600 -5.17 37.74 -17.67
C GLY A 600 -5.72 36.47 -18.34
N ASP A 601 -5.66 36.36 -19.67
CA ASP A 601 -6.16 35.17 -20.40
C ASP A 601 -5.17 34.78 -21.50
N ASN A 602 -4.25 33.89 -21.15
CA ASN A 602 -3.18 33.42 -22.04
C ASN A 602 -3.66 32.34 -23.01
N SER A 603 -4.95 31.97 -23.04
CA SER A 603 -5.43 30.80 -23.79
C SER A 603 -6.14 31.14 -25.11
N VAL A 604 -6.34 32.43 -25.41
CA VAL A 604 -7.13 32.90 -26.57
C VAL A 604 -6.60 32.42 -27.92
N PHE A 605 -5.27 32.37 -28.11
CA PHE A 605 -4.68 31.90 -29.37
C PHE A 605 -4.68 30.37 -29.49
N MET A 606 -4.53 29.64 -28.39
CA MET A 606 -4.79 28.19 -28.37
C MET A 606 -6.23 27.89 -28.77
N TYR A 607 -7.20 28.64 -28.24
CA TYR A 607 -8.61 28.46 -28.61
C TYR A 607 -8.86 28.76 -30.07
N LEU A 608 -8.31 29.84 -30.61
CA LEU A 608 -8.43 30.14 -32.04
C LEU A 608 -7.83 29.00 -32.89
N ASN A 609 -6.70 28.45 -32.48
CA ASN A 609 -6.05 27.32 -33.14
C ASN A 609 -6.93 26.05 -33.12
N GLU A 610 -7.51 25.71 -31.97
CA GLU A 610 -8.45 24.58 -31.83
C GLU A 610 -9.70 24.76 -32.69
N VAL A 611 -10.29 25.95 -32.69
CA VAL A 611 -11.48 26.26 -33.52
C VAL A 611 -11.17 26.12 -35.01
N CYS A 612 -10.00 26.61 -35.47
CA CYS A 612 -9.59 26.46 -36.87
C CYS A 612 -9.46 24.98 -37.26
N LEU A 613 -8.83 24.16 -36.41
CA LEU A 613 -8.66 22.73 -36.64
C LEU A 613 -10.00 21.97 -36.66
N LEU A 614 -10.89 22.27 -35.72
CA LEU A 614 -12.20 21.62 -35.61
C LEU A 614 -13.11 21.97 -36.78
N LEU A 615 -13.16 23.24 -37.18
CA LEU A 615 -14.00 23.68 -38.30
C LEU A 615 -13.35 23.41 -39.67
N ARG A 616 -12.06 23.08 -39.70
CA ARG A 616 -11.23 23.03 -40.92
C ARG A 616 -11.37 24.29 -41.77
N LYS A 617 -11.54 25.45 -41.12
CA LYS A 617 -11.72 26.78 -41.75
C LYS A 617 -10.66 27.74 -41.23
N LEU A 618 -10.17 28.60 -42.11
CA LEU A 618 -9.21 29.66 -41.76
C LEU A 618 -9.96 30.89 -41.23
N PRO A 619 -9.34 31.70 -40.34
CA PRO A 619 -9.84 33.03 -40.01
C PRO A 619 -10.02 33.89 -41.25
N SER A 620 -10.84 34.93 -41.15
CA SER A 620 -11.04 35.87 -42.25
C SER A 620 -9.71 36.51 -42.66
N GLU A 621 -9.54 36.80 -43.96
CA GLU A 621 -8.28 37.37 -44.48
C GLU A 621 -7.94 38.72 -43.82
N GLY A 622 -8.94 39.48 -43.36
CA GLY A 622 -8.74 40.70 -42.59
C GLY A 622 -8.07 40.44 -41.24
N VAL A 623 -8.50 39.41 -40.50
CA VAL A 623 -7.87 39.01 -39.22
C VAL A 623 -6.46 38.50 -39.46
N LEU A 624 -6.25 37.68 -40.49
CA LEU A 624 -4.93 37.18 -40.82
C LEU A 624 -3.95 38.32 -41.10
N ARG A 625 -4.34 39.30 -41.94
CA ARG A 625 -3.51 40.48 -42.20
C ARG A 625 -3.22 41.31 -40.95
N LEU A 626 -4.15 41.37 -40.00
CA LEU A 626 -3.94 42.07 -38.73
C LEU A 626 -2.92 41.34 -37.86
N LEU A 627 -3.02 40.02 -37.74
CA LEU A 627 -2.05 39.19 -37.01
C LEU A 627 -0.67 39.22 -37.67
N GLU A 628 -0.62 39.15 -39.00
CA GLU A 628 0.60 39.29 -39.80
C GLU A 628 1.25 40.66 -39.59
N SER A 629 0.50 41.75 -39.70
CA SER A 629 0.98 43.12 -39.45
C SER A 629 1.52 43.29 -38.02
N TYR A 630 0.90 42.60 -37.06
CA TYR A 630 1.36 42.62 -35.67
C TYR A 630 2.70 41.89 -35.51
N MET A 631 2.84 40.71 -36.12
CA MET A 631 4.06 39.90 -36.12
C MET A 631 5.17 40.46 -37.01
N ASP A 632 4.86 41.31 -37.99
CA ASP A 632 5.85 41.96 -38.85
C ASP A 632 6.44 43.23 -38.23
N ASN A 633 5.90 43.69 -37.09
CA ASN A 633 6.40 44.87 -36.39
C ASN A 633 7.42 44.46 -35.30
N PRO A 634 8.71 44.81 -35.45
CA PRO A 634 9.76 44.40 -34.50
C PRO A 634 9.51 44.88 -33.07
N ASN A 635 8.88 46.05 -32.90
CA ASN A 635 8.55 46.60 -31.59
C ASN A 635 7.43 45.80 -30.89
N ASN A 636 6.53 45.19 -31.67
CA ASN A 636 5.47 44.36 -31.11
C ASN A 636 6.02 42.99 -30.72
N ILE A 637 6.90 42.40 -31.54
CA ILE A 637 7.56 41.13 -31.23
C ILE A 637 8.41 41.26 -29.95
N SER A 638 9.19 42.34 -29.82
CA SER A 638 10.02 42.54 -28.63
C SER A 638 9.18 42.67 -27.36
N VAL A 639 8.03 43.35 -27.44
CA VAL A 639 7.07 43.44 -26.32
C VAL A 639 6.43 42.08 -26.02
N LEU A 640 6.02 41.31 -27.03
CA LEU A 640 5.46 39.98 -26.82
C LEU A 640 6.46 39.05 -26.15
N MET A 641 7.71 39.01 -26.64
CA MET A 641 8.75 38.16 -26.08
C MET A 641 9.12 38.58 -24.65
N ALA A 642 9.16 39.88 -24.35
CA ALA A 642 9.53 40.35 -23.01
C ALA A 642 8.42 40.16 -21.96
N TYR A 643 7.15 40.28 -22.33
CA TYR A 643 6.04 40.34 -21.38
C TYR A 643 5.02 39.21 -21.51
N MET A 644 4.94 38.54 -22.67
CA MET A 644 3.92 37.53 -23.00
C MET A 644 4.48 36.41 -23.93
N PRO A 645 5.58 35.71 -23.56
CA PRO A 645 6.23 34.73 -24.43
C PRO A 645 5.32 33.55 -24.82
N ASP A 646 4.38 33.17 -23.95
CA ASP A 646 3.38 32.12 -24.23
C ASP A 646 2.48 32.51 -25.43
N ILE A 647 2.07 33.77 -25.52
CA ILE A 647 1.23 34.27 -26.62
C ILE A 647 2.03 34.25 -27.92
N TYR A 648 3.31 34.60 -27.86
CA TYR A 648 4.21 34.54 -29.01
C TYR A 648 4.37 33.09 -29.54
N ILE A 649 4.59 32.13 -28.63
CA ILE A 649 4.64 30.70 -28.93
C ILE A 649 3.32 30.21 -29.56
N GLN A 650 2.18 30.65 -29.04
CA GLN A 650 0.88 30.28 -29.58
C GLN A 650 0.62 30.87 -30.97
N LEU A 651 1.09 32.09 -31.25
CA LEU A 651 1.04 32.70 -32.58
C LEU A 651 1.86 31.89 -33.59
N LEU A 652 3.10 31.50 -33.24
CA LEU A 652 3.93 30.63 -34.10
C LEU A 652 3.22 29.30 -34.40
N THR A 653 2.59 28.72 -33.38
CA THR A 653 1.81 27.49 -33.52
C THR A 653 0.60 27.69 -34.43
N LEU A 654 -0.15 28.79 -34.25
CA LEU A 654 -1.30 29.14 -35.07
C LEU A 654 -0.91 29.29 -36.54
N PHE A 655 0.12 30.08 -36.88
CA PHE A 655 0.56 30.24 -38.27
C PHE A 655 1.00 28.91 -38.89
N THR A 656 1.67 28.05 -38.12
CA THR A 656 2.05 26.72 -38.58
C THR A 656 0.82 25.86 -38.85
N THR A 657 -0.18 25.87 -37.98
CA THR A 657 -1.47 25.19 -38.21
C THR A 657 -2.19 25.71 -39.43
N LEU A 658 -2.26 27.02 -39.61
CA LEU A 658 -2.90 27.63 -40.79
C LEU A 658 -2.18 27.22 -42.09
N ALA A 659 -0.85 27.12 -42.05
CA ALA A 659 -0.06 26.59 -43.16
C ALA A 659 -0.34 25.11 -43.41
N MET A 660 -0.46 24.29 -42.35
CA MET A 660 -0.86 22.88 -42.43
C MET A 660 -2.24 22.68 -43.04
N MET A 661 -3.18 23.59 -42.76
CA MET A 661 -4.53 23.57 -43.34
C MET A 661 -4.60 24.12 -44.76
N ASN A 662 -3.72 25.06 -45.12
CA ASN A 662 -3.68 25.67 -46.44
C ASN A 662 -2.24 25.96 -46.87
N LYS A 663 -1.74 25.12 -47.79
CA LYS A 663 -0.37 25.19 -48.32
C LYS A 663 0.02 26.57 -48.86
N ARG A 664 -0.93 27.40 -49.32
CA ARG A 664 -0.65 28.78 -49.75
C ARG A 664 -0.14 29.69 -48.63
N LYS A 665 -0.41 29.35 -47.36
CA LYS A 665 0.07 30.09 -46.17
C LYS A 665 1.39 29.54 -45.63
N ALA A 666 1.96 28.47 -46.22
CA ALA A 666 3.27 27.93 -45.82
C ALA A 666 4.42 28.96 -45.87
N PRO A 667 4.53 29.84 -46.88
CA PRO A 667 5.59 30.85 -46.92
C PRO A 667 5.59 31.78 -45.70
N LEU A 668 4.40 32.10 -45.18
CA LEU A 668 4.24 32.95 -44.00
C LEU A 668 4.72 32.26 -42.72
N ALA A 669 4.32 31.00 -42.52
CA ALA A 669 4.79 30.21 -41.37
C ALA A 669 6.32 30.01 -41.43
N LEU A 670 6.85 29.69 -42.62
CA LEU A 670 8.29 29.54 -42.84
C LEU A 670 9.08 30.81 -42.49
N LYS A 671 8.58 32.00 -42.88
CA LYS A 671 9.20 33.28 -42.54
C LYS A 671 9.48 33.38 -41.04
N TYR A 672 8.44 33.25 -40.21
CA TYR A 672 8.58 33.38 -38.77
C TYR A 672 9.36 32.23 -38.13
N LEU A 673 9.17 30.98 -38.59
CA LEU A 673 9.92 29.85 -38.04
C LEU A 673 11.43 29.98 -38.31
N HIS A 674 11.83 30.43 -39.51
CA HIS A 674 13.23 30.66 -39.84
C HIS A 674 13.87 31.79 -39.01
N GLU A 675 13.16 32.90 -38.83
CA GLU A 675 13.61 34.00 -37.98
C GLU A 675 13.87 33.53 -36.53
N ASN A 676 13.06 32.60 -36.04
CA ASN A 676 13.15 32.09 -34.67
C ASN A 676 14.14 30.93 -34.46
N LEU A 677 14.73 30.35 -35.51
CA LEU A 677 15.81 29.37 -35.36
C LEU A 677 17.09 29.96 -34.74
N ASN A 678 17.28 31.29 -34.84
CA ASN A 678 18.41 31.98 -34.22
C ASN A 678 17.99 32.79 -32.99
N ASN A 679 16.83 32.50 -32.39
CA ASN A 679 16.34 33.22 -31.22
C ASN A 679 17.21 32.94 -29.98
N GLU A 680 17.49 33.98 -29.19
CA GLU A 680 18.26 33.87 -27.93
C GLU A 680 17.56 32.92 -26.94
N GLU A 681 16.22 32.94 -26.90
CA GLU A 681 15.43 32.10 -26.00
C GLU A 681 15.36 30.64 -26.48
N LYS A 682 15.94 29.72 -25.68
CA LYS A 682 16.07 28.28 -26.04
C LYS A 682 14.72 27.61 -26.34
N ILE A 683 13.66 27.93 -25.57
CA ILE A 683 12.33 27.32 -25.72
C ILE A 683 11.71 27.68 -27.09
N VAL A 684 11.76 28.96 -27.46
CA VAL A 684 11.25 29.45 -28.75
C VAL A 684 12.00 28.80 -29.91
N ARG A 685 13.33 28.64 -29.76
CA ARG A 685 14.20 28.02 -30.76
C ARG A 685 13.86 26.54 -31.01
N VAL A 686 13.73 25.76 -29.93
CA VAL A 686 13.36 24.33 -29.99
C VAL A 686 11.95 24.15 -30.56
N LEU A 687 11.01 25.00 -30.15
CA LEU A 687 9.66 24.98 -30.69
C LEU A 687 9.65 25.31 -32.19
N ALA A 688 10.35 26.36 -32.60
CA ALA A 688 10.45 26.75 -34.01
C ALA A 688 11.04 25.62 -34.85
N PHE A 689 12.08 24.94 -34.35
CA PHE A 689 12.64 23.75 -34.99
C PHE A 689 11.61 22.62 -35.13
N LYS A 690 10.88 22.30 -34.05
CA LYS A 690 9.85 21.25 -34.06
C LYS A 690 8.72 21.57 -35.05
N LEU A 691 8.22 22.80 -35.04
CA LEU A 691 7.16 23.25 -35.95
C LEU A 691 7.64 23.27 -37.40
N LEU A 692 8.87 23.70 -37.66
CA LEU A 692 9.50 23.67 -38.97
C LEU A 692 9.64 22.23 -39.48
N PHE A 693 10.11 21.31 -38.63
CA PHE A 693 10.19 19.89 -38.97
C PHE A 693 8.83 19.31 -39.35
N SER A 694 7.78 19.61 -38.58
CA SER A 694 6.41 19.19 -38.91
C SER A 694 5.93 19.76 -40.25
N LEU A 695 6.21 21.03 -40.54
CA LEU A 695 5.83 21.65 -41.80
C LEU A 695 6.60 21.06 -42.99
N CYS A 696 7.89 20.74 -42.81
CA CYS A 696 8.70 20.03 -43.79
C CYS A 696 8.18 18.61 -44.03
N GLN A 697 7.84 17.89 -42.97
CA GLN A 697 7.32 16.54 -43.06
C GLN A 697 5.99 16.48 -43.81
N GLU A 698 5.06 17.38 -43.50
CA GLU A 698 3.67 17.29 -43.98
C GLU A 698 3.42 18.07 -45.28
N ILE A 699 4.18 19.14 -45.57
CA ILE A 699 3.82 20.09 -46.65
C ILE A 699 4.94 20.42 -47.63
N THR A 700 6.10 20.85 -47.14
CA THR A 700 7.13 21.45 -48.01
C THR A 700 8.14 20.43 -48.50
N HIS A 701 8.45 19.40 -47.69
CA HIS A 701 9.53 18.42 -47.91
C HIS A 701 10.92 19.04 -48.11
N GLU A 702 11.09 20.31 -47.74
CA GLU A 702 12.34 21.07 -47.87
C GLU A 702 13.14 20.99 -46.56
N TYR A 703 13.91 19.92 -46.38
CA TYR A 703 14.67 19.67 -45.14
C TYR A 703 15.99 20.44 -45.01
N GLY A 704 16.39 21.20 -46.03
CA GLY A 704 17.72 21.83 -46.08
C GLY A 704 18.03 22.70 -44.85
N LEU A 705 17.06 23.48 -44.38
CA LEU A 705 17.22 24.36 -43.22
C LEU A 705 17.20 23.60 -41.88
N VAL A 706 16.39 22.55 -41.77
CA VAL A 706 16.39 21.63 -40.61
C VAL A 706 17.76 20.97 -40.48
N ILE A 707 18.30 20.45 -41.59
CA ILE A 707 19.61 19.79 -41.63
C ILE A 707 20.72 20.79 -41.26
N GLN A 708 20.73 21.97 -41.87
CA GLN A 708 21.72 23.02 -41.55
C GLN A 708 21.70 23.44 -40.08
N TYR A 709 20.50 23.60 -39.51
CA TYR A 709 20.33 23.93 -38.10
C TYR A 709 20.83 22.80 -37.19
N SER A 710 20.43 21.55 -37.43
CA SER A 710 20.88 20.39 -36.66
C SER A 710 22.40 20.21 -36.70
N PHE A 711 23.03 20.39 -37.87
CA PHE A 711 24.49 20.34 -37.99
C PHE A 711 25.18 21.49 -37.24
N LYS A 712 24.65 22.71 -37.32
CA LYS A 712 25.20 23.88 -36.60
C LYS A 712 25.18 23.67 -35.08
N GLU A 713 24.07 23.18 -34.52
CA GLU A 713 23.95 22.90 -33.08
C GLU A 713 24.83 21.72 -32.65
N MET A 714 24.96 20.67 -33.47
CA MET A 714 25.86 19.53 -33.20
C MET A 714 27.35 19.93 -33.15
N VAL A 715 27.77 20.92 -33.95
CA VAL A 715 29.16 21.38 -34.03
C VAL A 715 29.54 22.35 -32.91
N ILE A 716 28.58 23.13 -32.39
CA ILE A 716 28.83 24.16 -31.37
C ILE A 716 28.96 23.57 -29.94
N ALA A 717 28.55 22.32 -29.72
CA ALA A 717 28.68 21.61 -28.43
C ALA A 717 28.12 22.39 -27.21
N ASP A 718 26.98 23.05 -27.37
CA ASP A 718 26.11 23.43 -26.26
C ASP A 718 24.76 22.73 -26.44
N PRO A 719 24.55 21.53 -25.87
CA PRO A 719 23.29 20.82 -26.02
C PRO A 719 22.17 21.63 -25.35
N CYS A 720 21.20 22.09 -26.15
CA CYS A 720 19.93 22.61 -25.63
C CYS A 720 19.12 21.52 -24.93
#